data_AF-A0A9P8Q7M6-F1
#
_entry.id   AF-A0A9P8Q7M6-F1
#
_cell.length_a   1.000
_cell.length_b   1.000
_cell.length_c   1.000
_cell.angle_alpha   90.00
_cell.angle_beta   90.00
_cell.angle_gamma   90.00
#
_symmetry.space_group_name_H-M   'P 1'
#
loop_
_entity.id
_entity.type
_entity.pdbx_description
1 polymer ?
#
loop_
_entity_poly.entity_id
_entity_poly.type
_entity_poly.pdbx_seq_one_letter_code
_entity_poly.pdbx_strand_id
1 'polypeptide(L)'
;MKYVVVSGGVISGIGKGVLASSTGLLLKTLGLRVTSIKIDPYMNIDAGTMSPLEHGEVFVLNDGGESDLDLGNYERYLNVTLTKDHNITTGKIYSQVIERERRGDYLGKTVQVVPHVTNAIQDWIERVARVPVDDSGLEPDVCIIELGGTVGDIESAPFVEALRQFQFRVGHENFALCHVSLVPVIHGEQKTKPTQAAIKDLRSLGLTPDIIACRCTDKLELPTIEKISMFCHVGPNQVIAVHDLNSTYHVPLLLVEQKLLKFLSERLSFKDIVVTAEAKATGEDLLNRWRALTTSYDRSFETVKIALVGKYTHLKDSYLSVIKALEHSSMRVRRRLEIIWVEASDLEPESQFNEDKVKFHKAWHSLCCADGILVPGGFGTRGTEGMMSAAKWARENNIPFLGVCLGFQISVIEFVRSVVGVADATSEEFKPDSPKETHAVVYMPEIDKSKLGGTMRLGLRASVFQGESKIRKLYGNEEQIMERHRHRYEINPEMIERIEAHGMKFVAKDDAGERMEIYELEKHPFYVATQYHPEYLSKVLDPSKPFLGLVAAAAGVLDKVLDDFVLNLDIVTQNSDTVQSGPLANDVVPPNNGVLHPGVGVDGGVGQHDGVLDSDTWANGDVWTQHDVWTNLGTFTNSGVQVQGGTGKEVLWLTDIHPEPFQVEGVKGLLFNQDWESFLFNGGWLHFNQVDNFWVQDVQTGIDSVTDEFDWLFNESVNQVWSGNVVHNDTVFGWLVNLGGDNGTLTTVGFVELDQLFEWVVADNVRVQHEEWGVVLLQHFFSQLQWTSGTQWLLFNRESNRDTVFSFVLLQSGNHDFWSVVDSQHNVSDTGLGKGLDLVQDHWSVGKFNQWLWSGQS
;
A
#
# COMPACT_ATOMS: atom_id res chain seq x y z
N MET A 1 11.78 4.61 28.54
CA MET A 1 10.99 3.69 27.71
C MET A 1 9.60 3.39 28.28
N LYS A 2 8.58 3.57 27.45
CA LYS A 2 7.20 3.07 27.57
C LYS A 2 6.87 2.32 26.27
N TYR A 3 5.91 1.40 26.28
CA TYR A 3 5.56 0.58 25.12
C TYR A 3 4.07 0.69 24.79
N VAL A 4 3.76 0.98 23.53
CA VAL A 4 2.39 0.96 22.98
C VAL A 4 2.33 -0.12 21.91
N VAL A 5 1.70 -1.25 22.22
CA VAL A 5 1.48 -2.34 21.26
C VAL A 5 0.23 -2.06 20.43
N VAL A 6 0.31 -2.26 19.12
CA VAL A 6 -0.82 -2.25 18.19
C VAL A 6 -0.95 -3.64 17.57
N SER A 7 -2.10 -4.31 17.73
CA SER A 7 -2.37 -5.62 17.12
C SER A 7 -3.68 -5.62 16.32
N GLY A 8 -3.85 -6.52 15.36
CA GLY A 8 -5.08 -6.67 14.57
C GLY A 8 -5.77 -8.00 14.84
N GLY A 9 -7.10 -8.07 14.66
CA GLY A 9 -7.88 -9.28 14.95
C GLY A 9 -8.71 -9.86 13.82
N VAL A 10 -9.49 -9.03 13.10
CA VAL A 10 -10.56 -9.55 12.21
C VAL A 10 -10.06 -9.87 10.79
N ILE A 11 -9.17 -9.04 10.24
CA ILE A 11 -8.57 -9.20 8.91
C ILE A 11 -7.18 -8.55 8.90
N SER A 12 -6.34 -8.96 7.95
CA SER A 12 -5.18 -8.19 7.48
C SER A 12 -5.62 -6.88 6.78
N GLY A 13 -4.68 -6.02 6.38
CA GLY A 13 -4.98 -4.78 5.63
C GLY A 13 -5.75 -3.66 6.37
N ILE A 14 -6.29 -3.91 7.56
CA ILE A 14 -7.23 -3.03 8.30
C ILE A 14 -6.72 -1.60 8.66
N GLY A 15 -5.45 -1.29 8.39
CA GLY A 15 -4.83 0.00 8.69
C GLY A 15 -4.09 0.07 10.04
N LYS A 16 -3.55 -1.06 10.52
CA LYS A 16 -2.67 -1.11 11.71
C LYS A 16 -1.52 -0.08 11.62
N GLY A 17 -0.75 -0.11 10.54
CA GLY A 17 0.34 0.84 10.26
C GLY A 17 -0.07 2.30 10.32
N VAL A 18 -1.26 2.65 9.82
CA VAL A 18 -1.79 4.03 9.89
C VAL A 18 -2.12 4.43 11.33
N LEU A 19 -2.73 3.54 12.12
CA LEU A 19 -3.04 3.81 13.53
C LEU A 19 -1.77 3.90 14.40
N ALA A 20 -0.82 2.97 14.20
CA ALA A 20 0.47 2.95 14.88
C ALA A 20 1.28 4.22 14.57
N SER A 21 1.42 4.57 13.30
CA SER A 21 2.09 5.80 12.83
C SER A 21 1.41 7.06 13.37
N SER A 22 0.08 7.13 13.33
CA SER A 22 -0.69 8.26 13.86
C SER A 22 -0.53 8.40 15.38
N THR A 23 -0.52 7.28 16.11
CA THR A 23 -0.30 7.28 17.56
C THR A 23 1.09 7.79 17.91
N GLY A 24 2.13 7.30 17.22
CA GLY A 24 3.50 7.77 17.43
C GLY A 24 3.70 9.25 17.09
N LEU A 25 3.10 9.74 15.99
CA LEU A 25 3.15 11.15 15.61
C LEU A 25 2.54 12.03 16.72
N LEU A 26 1.35 11.65 17.20
CA LEU A 26 0.69 12.38 18.27
C LEU A 26 1.50 12.37 19.58
N LEU A 27 2.24 11.29 19.88
CA LEU A 27 3.17 11.28 21.01
C LEU A 27 4.36 12.25 20.80
N LYS A 28 4.89 12.39 19.57
CA LYS A 28 5.87 13.45 19.26
C LYS A 28 5.28 14.86 19.43
N THR A 29 3.97 15.06 19.24
CA THR A 29 3.32 16.37 19.55
C THR A 29 3.28 16.71 21.05
N LEU A 30 3.54 15.75 21.95
CA LEU A 30 3.75 16.01 23.39
C LEU A 30 5.21 16.36 23.74
N GLY A 31 6.12 16.40 22.75
CA GLY A 31 7.55 16.57 22.94
C GLY A 31 8.30 15.28 23.35
N LEU A 32 7.67 14.11 23.23
CA LEU A 32 8.29 12.81 23.51
C LEU A 32 9.12 12.33 22.32
N ARG A 33 10.27 11.69 22.58
CA ARG A 33 11.02 10.94 21.54
C ARG A 33 10.37 9.58 21.32
N VAL A 34 10.16 9.21 20.07
CA VAL A 34 9.37 8.02 19.69
C VAL A 34 10.11 7.17 18.67
N THR A 35 10.20 5.86 18.92
CA THR A 35 10.63 4.86 17.93
C THR A 35 9.49 3.89 17.60
N SER A 36 9.64 3.08 16.55
CA SER A 36 8.68 2.07 16.11
C SER A 36 9.37 0.74 15.80
N ILE A 37 8.77 -0.37 16.21
CA ILE A 37 9.19 -1.74 15.88
C ILE A 37 8.03 -2.45 15.17
N LYS A 38 8.29 -3.04 14.00
CA LYS A 38 7.36 -3.92 13.28
C LYS A 38 7.71 -5.37 13.58
N ILE A 39 6.72 -6.15 13.98
CA ILE A 39 6.81 -7.60 14.10
C ILE A 39 6.05 -8.22 12.94
N ASP A 40 6.78 -8.89 12.04
CA ASP A 40 6.23 -9.60 10.90
C ASP A 40 6.25 -11.11 11.16
N PRO A 41 5.09 -11.79 11.14
CA PRO A 41 5.03 -13.21 11.45
C PRO A 41 5.56 -14.12 10.31
N TYR A 42 5.87 -13.57 9.13
CA TYR A 42 6.37 -14.36 7.99
C TYR A 42 7.75 -15.01 8.24
N MET A 43 8.04 -16.08 7.49
CA MET A 43 9.23 -16.92 7.66
C MET A 43 10.52 -16.38 7.05
N ASN A 44 10.45 -15.44 6.10
CA ASN A 44 11.62 -14.81 5.50
C ASN A 44 12.43 -14.02 6.54
N ILE A 45 13.74 -13.86 6.33
CA ILE A 45 14.61 -13.07 7.22
C ILE A 45 14.43 -11.56 7.02
N ASP A 46 14.09 -11.18 5.79
CA ASP A 46 13.87 -9.82 5.30
C ASP A 46 12.91 -9.88 4.09
N ALA A 47 12.54 -8.72 3.53
CA ALA A 47 11.69 -8.64 2.35
C ALA A 47 12.48 -8.67 1.02
N GLY A 48 13.82 -8.71 1.05
CA GLY A 48 14.67 -8.43 -0.12
C GLY A 48 14.48 -9.43 -1.28
N THR A 49 14.09 -10.67 -0.97
CA THR A 49 13.85 -11.73 -1.96
C THR A 49 12.38 -11.89 -2.38
N MET A 50 11.46 -11.07 -1.87
CA MET A 50 10.03 -11.18 -2.18
C MET A 50 9.68 -10.57 -3.55
N SER A 51 8.65 -11.09 -4.21
CA SER A 51 8.12 -10.48 -5.43
C SER A 51 7.33 -9.22 -5.07
N PRO A 52 7.54 -8.08 -5.78
CA PRO A 52 6.70 -6.89 -5.63
C PRO A 52 5.21 -7.14 -5.91
N LEU A 53 4.87 -8.25 -6.58
CA LEU A 53 3.51 -8.67 -6.88
C LEU A 53 2.84 -9.51 -5.76
N GLU A 54 3.59 -9.91 -4.74
CA GLU A 54 3.11 -10.77 -3.64
C GLU A 54 2.98 -9.99 -2.32
N HIS A 55 4.03 -9.26 -1.94
CA HIS A 55 4.11 -8.54 -0.65
C HIS A 55 4.06 -7.00 -0.82
N GLY A 56 3.86 -6.51 -2.05
CA GLY A 56 4.01 -5.10 -2.38
C GLY A 56 5.49 -4.67 -2.39
N GLU A 57 5.72 -3.37 -2.25
CA GLU A 57 7.06 -2.77 -2.37
C GLU A 57 8.03 -3.15 -1.23
N VAL A 58 9.29 -3.47 -1.57
CA VAL A 58 10.39 -3.64 -0.61
C VAL A 58 10.89 -2.26 -0.17
N PHE A 59 10.78 -1.94 1.11
CA PHE A 59 11.29 -0.68 1.68
C PHE A 59 12.74 -0.82 2.15
N VAL A 60 13.62 0.08 1.69
CA VAL A 60 15.06 0.08 2.02
C VAL A 60 15.37 1.08 3.12
N LEU A 61 16.26 0.70 4.05
CA LEU A 61 16.71 1.50 5.20
C LEU A 61 18.16 1.99 5.05
N ASN A 62 18.57 2.96 5.87
CA ASN A 62 19.90 3.58 5.78
C ASN A 62 21.04 2.55 5.93
N ASP A 63 20.86 1.53 6.76
CA ASP A 63 21.86 0.49 7.06
C ASP A 63 21.87 -0.69 6.07
N GLY A 64 21.21 -0.52 4.92
CA GLY A 64 21.04 -1.56 3.91
C GLY A 64 20.03 -2.65 4.32
N GLY A 65 19.18 -2.38 5.31
CA GLY A 65 18.03 -3.23 5.61
C GLY A 65 17.00 -3.22 4.48
N GLU A 66 16.56 -4.40 4.06
CA GLU A 66 15.39 -4.59 3.20
C GLU A 66 14.21 -5.03 4.09
N SER A 67 13.07 -4.38 3.95
CA SER A 67 11.97 -4.50 4.92
C SER A 67 10.59 -4.33 4.28
N ASP A 68 9.56 -4.71 5.03
CA ASP A 68 8.16 -4.48 4.66
C ASP A 68 7.81 -2.97 4.59
N LEU A 69 6.84 -2.62 3.75
CA LEU A 69 6.42 -1.25 3.45
C LEU A 69 5.96 -0.46 4.69
N ASP A 70 5.51 -1.15 5.74
CA ASP A 70 5.04 -0.51 6.98
C ASP A 70 6.16 0.24 7.72
N LEU A 71 7.43 -0.14 7.57
CA LEU A 71 8.53 0.66 8.15
C LEU A 71 8.60 2.06 7.53
N GLY A 72 8.33 2.16 6.23
CA GLY A 72 8.23 3.44 5.53
C GLY A 72 7.08 4.31 6.05
N ASN A 73 5.97 3.70 6.49
CA ASN A 73 4.87 4.45 7.11
C ASN A 73 5.32 5.15 8.41
N TYR A 74 6.13 4.48 9.25
CA TYR A 74 6.65 5.10 10.47
C TYR A 74 7.68 6.20 10.17
N GLU A 75 8.65 5.99 9.27
CA GLU A 75 9.63 7.04 8.93
C GLU A 75 8.93 8.31 8.38
N ARG A 76 7.92 8.12 7.52
CA ARG A 76 7.11 9.19 6.90
C ARG A 76 6.34 10.03 7.90
N TYR A 77 5.66 9.39 8.85
CA TYR A 77 4.81 10.05 9.85
C TYR A 77 5.62 10.63 11.01
N LEU A 78 6.61 9.89 11.52
CA LEU A 78 7.32 10.25 12.73
C LEU A 78 8.50 11.21 12.48
N ASN A 79 8.99 11.34 11.24
CA ASN A 79 10.30 11.92 10.93
C ASN A 79 11.38 11.29 11.82
N VAL A 80 11.72 10.04 11.50
CA VAL A 80 12.74 9.21 12.16
C VAL A 80 13.51 8.41 11.10
N THR A 81 14.68 7.90 11.45
CA THR A 81 15.46 6.92 10.69
C THR A 81 15.47 5.59 11.44
N LEU A 82 14.91 4.55 10.82
CA LEU A 82 14.94 3.18 11.35
C LEU A 82 16.12 2.38 10.80
N THR A 83 16.37 1.22 11.41
CA THR A 83 17.41 0.25 11.02
C THR A 83 16.80 -1.13 10.85
N LYS A 84 17.47 -2.06 10.16
CA LYS A 84 16.96 -3.43 9.89
C LYS A 84 16.57 -4.26 11.11
N ASP A 85 17.00 -3.83 12.30
CA ASP A 85 16.68 -4.41 13.60
C ASP A 85 15.32 -3.97 14.14
N HIS A 86 14.76 -2.85 13.66
CA HIS A 86 13.39 -2.39 13.95
C HIS A 86 12.31 -3.20 13.22
N ASN A 87 12.72 -4.02 12.25
CA ASN A 87 11.91 -5.07 11.64
C ASN A 87 12.27 -6.42 12.31
N ILE A 88 11.32 -7.08 12.97
CA ILE A 88 11.47 -8.40 13.58
C ILE A 88 10.67 -9.40 12.76
N THR A 89 11.31 -10.43 12.20
CA THR A 89 10.62 -11.51 11.47
C THR A 89 10.76 -12.85 12.19
N THR A 90 9.88 -13.81 11.91
CA THR A 90 10.02 -15.18 12.41
C THR A 90 11.34 -15.80 11.97
N GLY A 91 11.72 -15.63 10.70
CA GLY A 91 13.01 -16.09 10.18
C GLY A 91 14.21 -15.50 10.91
N LYS A 92 14.21 -14.19 11.18
CA LYS A 92 15.28 -13.45 11.86
C LYS A 92 15.48 -13.93 13.31
N ILE A 93 14.38 -14.13 14.04
CA ILE A 93 14.42 -14.66 15.42
C ILE A 93 14.85 -16.14 15.44
N TYR A 94 14.27 -17.00 14.58
CA TYR A 94 14.56 -18.43 14.58
C TYR A 94 16.01 -18.69 14.16
N SER A 95 16.52 -17.97 13.15
CA SER A 95 17.93 -18.01 12.74
C SER A 95 18.86 -17.70 13.93
N GLN A 96 18.60 -16.60 14.65
CA GLN A 96 19.40 -16.24 15.82
C GLN A 96 19.33 -17.29 16.94
N VAL A 97 18.16 -17.87 17.21
CA VAL A 97 17.99 -18.91 18.25
C VAL A 97 18.72 -20.20 17.87
N ILE A 98 18.72 -20.59 16.59
CA ILE A 98 19.45 -21.76 16.07
C ILE A 98 20.97 -21.51 16.11
N GLU A 99 21.44 -20.32 15.77
CA GLU A 99 22.88 -19.99 15.87
C GLU A 99 23.38 -20.06 17.32
N ARG A 100 22.61 -19.52 18.28
CA ARG A 100 22.90 -19.63 19.73
C ARG A 100 22.91 -21.08 20.22
N GLU A 101 22.06 -21.94 19.67
CA GLU A 101 22.07 -23.39 19.95
C GLU A 101 23.36 -24.04 19.45
N ARG A 102 23.75 -23.78 18.20
CA ARG A 102 24.97 -24.35 17.59
C ARG A 102 26.26 -23.85 18.23
N ARG A 103 26.26 -22.63 18.78
CA ARG A 103 27.37 -22.09 19.58
C ARG A 103 27.43 -22.65 21.01
N GLY A 104 26.36 -23.26 21.49
CA GLY A 104 26.26 -23.86 22.82
C GLY A 104 25.82 -22.91 23.94
N ASP A 105 25.29 -21.73 23.61
CA ASP A 105 24.87 -20.69 24.56
C ASP A 105 23.85 -21.22 25.60
N TYR A 106 23.01 -22.19 25.21
CA TYR A 106 22.01 -22.84 26.07
C TYR A 106 22.56 -24.01 26.92
N LEU A 107 23.88 -24.19 26.98
CA LEU A 107 24.58 -25.20 27.80
C LEU A 107 24.10 -26.65 27.56
N GLY A 108 23.80 -26.99 26.30
CA GLY A 108 23.34 -28.32 25.89
C GLY A 108 21.91 -28.69 26.32
N LYS A 109 21.13 -27.72 26.82
CA LYS A 109 19.70 -27.92 27.15
C LYS A 109 18.85 -27.88 25.89
N THR A 110 17.72 -28.59 25.91
CA THR A 110 16.73 -28.57 24.82
C THR A 110 16.13 -27.19 24.64
N VAL A 111 16.36 -26.59 23.47
CA VAL A 111 15.75 -25.32 23.06
C VAL A 111 14.30 -25.56 22.65
N GLN A 112 13.42 -24.62 23.00
CA GLN A 112 11.96 -24.68 22.81
C GLN A 112 11.39 -23.26 22.62
N VAL A 113 10.27 -23.13 21.90
CA VAL A 113 9.62 -21.82 21.64
C VAL A 113 9.42 -21.02 22.93
N VAL A 114 8.79 -21.63 23.94
CA VAL A 114 8.76 -21.10 25.30
C VAL A 114 9.86 -21.80 26.12
N PRO A 115 10.72 -21.07 26.86
CA PRO A 115 10.88 -19.62 26.90
C PRO A 115 11.91 -19.08 25.89
N HIS A 116 12.58 -19.91 25.07
CA HIS A 116 13.81 -19.48 24.39
C HIS A 116 13.56 -18.52 23.22
N VAL A 117 12.54 -18.78 22.40
CA VAL A 117 12.10 -17.87 21.32
C VAL A 117 11.38 -16.67 21.92
N THR A 118 10.52 -16.87 22.93
CA THR A 118 9.77 -15.76 23.55
C THR A 118 10.68 -14.80 24.31
N ASN A 119 11.76 -15.28 24.94
CA ASN A 119 12.80 -14.43 25.50
C ASN A 119 13.60 -13.72 24.40
N ALA A 120 14.02 -14.42 23.34
CA ALA A 120 14.74 -13.77 22.23
C ALA A 120 13.96 -12.59 21.63
N ILE A 121 12.63 -12.71 21.49
CA ILE A 121 11.73 -11.62 21.06
C ILE A 121 11.73 -10.46 22.07
N GLN A 122 11.51 -10.75 23.36
CA GLN A 122 11.49 -9.70 24.41
C GLN A 122 12.84 -8.97 24.53
N ASP A 123 13.95 -9.72 24.54
CA ASP A 123 15.30 -9.20 24.62
C ASP A 123 15.66 -8.35 23.38
N TRP A 124 15.11 -8.69 22.21
CA TRP A 124 15.24 -7.90 20.99
C TRP A 124 14.46 -6.58 21.09
N ILE A 125 13.20 -6.63 21.56
CA ILE A 125 12.36 -5.43 21.76
C ILE A 125 13.02 -4.45 22.73
N GLU A 126 13.49 -4.90 23.91
CA GLU A 126 14.14 -4.02 24.89
C GLU A 126 15.45 -3.40 24.42
N ARG A 127 16.19 -4.12 23.56
CA ARG A 127 17.44 -3.64 22.97
C ARG A 127 17.17 -2.59 21.90
N VAL A 128 16.25 -2.87 20.98
CA VAL A 128 16.00 -2.03 19.80
C VAL A 128 15.20 -0.78 20.16
N ALA A 129 14.24 -0.87 21.08
CA ALA A 129 13.47 0.28 21.55
C ALA A 129 14.35 1.42 22.11
N ARG A 130 15.57 1.11 22.55
CA ARG A 130 16.53 2.08 23.11
C ARG A 130 17.46 2.71 22.08
N VAL A 131 17.46 2.23 20.84
CA VAL A 131 18.30 2.78 19.77
C VAL A 131 17.78 4.18 19.42
N PRO A 132 18.63 5.22 19.39
CA PRO A 132 18.24 6.53 18.89
C PRO A 132 17.86 6.46 17.41
N VAL A 133 16.74 7.08 17.06
CA VAL A 133 16.18 7.09 15.68
C VAL A 133 15.87 8.49 15.17
N ASP A 134 16.21 9.53 15.94
CA ASP A 134 16.09 10.93 15.53
C ASP A 134 17.37 11.72 15.83
N ASP A 135 17.45 12.92 15.27
CA ASP A 135 18.65 13.77 15.24
C ASP A 135 19.14 14.21 16.63
N SER A 136 18.38 13.92 17.71
CA SER A 136 18.82 14.14 19.08
C SER A 136 19.91 13.17 19.55
N GLY A 137 19.99 11.97 18.95
CA GLY A 137 20.91 10.91 19.39
C GLY A 137 20.61 10.32 20.77
N LEU A 138 19.44 10.58 21.36
CA LEU A 138 19.05 10.16 22.72
C LEU A 138 18.18 8.88 22.72
N GLU A 139 18.13 8.16 23.86
CA GLU A 139 17.20 7.04 24.06
C GLU A 139 15.74 7.54 23.89
N PRO A 140 14.87 6.85 23.11
CA PRO A 140 13.46 7.20 23.00
C PRO A 140 12.69 7.16 24.34
N ASP A 141 11.63 7.96 24.46
CA ASP A 141 10.73 7.90 25.61
C ASP A 141 9.72 6.76 25.45
N VAL A 142 9.19 6.59 24.23
CA VAL A 142 8.15 5.60 23.89
C VAL A 142 8.53 4.80 22.65
N CYS A 143 8.24 3.50 22.66
CA CYS A 143 8.31 2.62 21.51
C CYS A 143 6.89 2.18 21.12
N ILE A 144 6.51 2.46 19.87
CA ILE A 144 5.36 1.81 19.23
C ILE A 144 5.79 0.42 18.79
N ILE A 145 4.99 -0.62 19.04
CA ILE A 145 5.24 -1.98 18.56
C ILE A 145 4.01 -2.41 17.76
N GLU A 146 4.15 -2.61 16.47
CA GLU A 146 3.08 -3.22 15.68
C GLU A 146 3.28 -4.73 15.55
N LEU A 147 2.23 -5.49 15.88
CA LEU A 147 2.11 -6.91 15.57
C LEU A 147 1.39 -7.08 14.23
N GLY A 148 2.15 -7.49 13.20
CA GLY A 148 1.68 -7.90 11.88
C GLY A 148 0.80 -9.16 11.91
N GLY A 149 0.26 -9.54 10.75
CA GLY A 149 -0.75 -10.60 10.64
C GLY A 149 -2.03 -10.30 11.44
N THR A 150 -2.67 -11.35 11.95
CA THR A 150 -3.88 -11.30 12.78
C THR A 150 -3.72 -12.15 14.05
N VAL A 151 -4.30 -11.69 15.16
CA VAL A 151 -4.22 -12.39 16.45
C VAL A 151 -5.15 -13.61 16.43
N GLY A 152 -4.55 -14.79 16.41
CA GLY A 152 -5.22 -16.08 16.26
C GLY A 152 -4.46 -17.01 15.31
N ASP A 153 -3.69 -16.42 14.38
CA ASP A 153 -2.90 -17.14 13.38
C ASP A 153 -1.73 -17.89 14.02
N ILE A 154 -1.35 -19.02 13.44
CA ILE A 154 -0.29 -19.91 13.97
C ILE A 154 1.05 -19.17 14.02
N GLU A 155 1.36 -18.37 13.01
CA GLU A 155 2.59 -17.58 12.92
C GLU A 155 2.62 -16.43 13.93
N SER A 156 1.45 -15.92 14.35
CA SER A 156 1.35 -14.86 15.37
C SER A 156 1.65 -15.37 16.79
N ALA A 157 1.38 -16.64 17.07
CA ALA A 157 1.33 -17.19 18.42
C ALA A 157 2.63 -17.03 19.25
N PRO A 158 3.85 -17.22 18.70
CA PRO A 158 5.10 -16.99 19.45
C PRO A 158 5.27 -15.53 19.90
N PHE A 159 4.83 -14.57 19.07
CA PHE A 159 4.91 -13.15 19.38
C PHE A 159 3.83 -12.71 20.37
N VAL A 160 2.61 -13.24 20.26
CA VAL A 160 1.55 -12.99 21.25
C VAL A 160 1.96 -13.48 22.63
N GLU A 161 2.51 -14.70 22.75
CA GLU A 161 3.03 -15.22 24.02
C GLU A 161 4.24 -14.41 24.54
N ALA A 162 5.14 -13.98 23.65
CA ALA A 162 6.25 -13.10 24.03
C ALA A 162 5.76 -11.76 24.60
N LEU A 163 4.78 -11.11 23.95
CA LEU A 163 4.16 -9.87 24.44
C LEU A 163 3.34 -10.09 25.72
N ARG A 164 2.68 -11.24 25.85
CA ARG A 164 1.97 -11.66 27.07
C ARG A 164 2.91 -11.83 28.26
N GLN A 165 4.14 -12.30 28.05
CA GLN A 165 5.20 -12.30 29.05
C GLN A 165 5.75 -10.88 29.29
N PHE A 166 5.92 -10.10 28.22
CA PHE A 166 6.55 -8.78 28.24
C PHE A 166 5.85 -7.76 29.14
N GLN A 167 4.51 -7.70 29.12
CA GLN A 167 3.73 -6.79 29.98
C GLN A 167 4.06 -6.93 31.49
N PHE A 168 4.40 -8.15 31.94
CA PHE A 168 4.81 -8.41 33.32
C PHE A 168 6.30 -8.10 33.55
N ARG A 169 7.15 -8.27 32.52
CA ARG A 169 8.57 -7.96 32.57
C ARG A 169 8.83 -6.45 32.72
N VAL A 170 8.13 -5.62 31.94
CA VAL A 170 8.28 -4.14 31.98
C VAL A 170 7.39 -3.47 33.01
N GLY A 171 6.32 -4.14 33.46
CA GLY A 171 5.36 -3.63 34.42
C GLY A 171 4.21 -2.83 33.80
N HIS A 172 3.05 -2.86 34.46
CA HIS A 172 1.77 -2.36 33.95
C HIS A 172 1.82 -0.91 33.42
N GLU A 173 2.37 0.03 34.18
CA GLU A 173 2.45 1.45 33.78
C GLU A 173 3.47 1.74 32.65
N ASN A 174 4.16 0.71 32.14
CA ASN A 174 5.10 0.82 31.02
C ASN A 174 4.62 0.11 29.74
N PHE A 175 3.46 -0.57 29.77
CA PHE A 175 2.90 -1.32 28.64
C PHE A 175 1.42 -0.96 28.44
N ALA A 176 1.02 -0.61 27.22
CA ALA A 176 -0.38 -0.44 26.82
C ALA A 176 -0.67 -1.15 25.50
N LEU A 177 -1.87 -1.71 25.35
CA LEU A 177 -2.30 -2.45 24.16
C LEU A 177 -3.49 -1.79 23.46
N CYS A 178 -3.32 -1.39 22.21
CA CYS A 178 -4.39 -1.00 21.30
C CYS A 178 -4.68 -2.14 20.32
N HIS A 179 -5.93 -2.59 20.24
CA HIS A 179 -6.34 -3.63 19.30
C HIS A 179 -7.23 -3.08 18.19
N VAL A 180 -6.88 -3.36 16.94
CA VAL A 180 -7.56 -2.92 15.73
C VAL A 180 -8.52 -3.99 15.23
N SER A 181 -9.80 -3.62 15.09
CA SER A 181 -10.88 -4.54 14.78
C SER A 181 -11.86 -3.96 13.78
N LEU A 182 -12.51 -4.81 12.97
CA LEU A 182 -13.46 -4.37 11.95
C LEU A 182 -14.88 -4.35 12.52
N VAL A 183 -15.59 -3.23 12.32
CA VAL A 183 -17.03 -3.11 12.54
C VAL A 183 -17.69 -2.90 11.17
N PRO A 184 -18.01 -3.97 10.43
CA PRO A 184 -18.64 -3.85 9.11
C PRO A 184 -20.09 -3.36 9.23
N VAL A 185 -20.52 -2.59 8.24
CA VAL A 185 -21.93 -2.19 8.06
C VAL A 185 -22.60 -3.23 7.17
N ILE A 186 -23.67 -3.89 7.65
CA ILE A 186 -24.40 -4.91 6.89
C ILE A 186 -25.88 -4.54 6.89
N HIS A 187 -26.44 -4.31 5.70
CA HIS A 187 -27.79 -3.78 5.48
C HIS A 187 -28.10 -2.50 6.29
N GLY A 188 -27.10 -1.62 6.43
CA GLY A 188 -27.19 -0.38 7.20
C GLY A 188 -26.93 -0.52 8.71
N GLU A 189 -26.80 -1.73 9.26
CA GLU A 189 -26.54 -1.93 10.70
C GLU A 189 -25.05 -2.19 10.98
N GLN A 190 -24.48 -1.50 11.97
CA GLN A 190 -23.09 -1.67 12.42
C GLN A 190 -22.91 -2.97 13.24
N LYS A 191 -22.29 -3.99 12.63
CA LYS A 191 -22.18 -5.34 13.22
C LYS A 191 -20.93 -5.50 14.09
N THR A 192 -21.11 -5.35 15.39
CA THR A 192 -20.05 -5.52 16.42
C THR A 192 -19.53 -6.95 16.64
N LYS A 193 -20.10 -7.97 15.98
CA LYS A 193 -19.81 -9.38 16.27
C LYS A 193 -18.37 -9.83 15.97
N PRO A 194 -17.71 -9.41 14.87
CA PRO A 194 -16.31 -9.75 14.62
C PRO A 194 -15.37 -9.21 15.71
N THR A 195 -15.61 -7.99 16.21
CA THR A 195 -14.88 -7.42 17.35
C THR A 195 -15.06 -8.23 18.64
N GLN A 196 -16.27 -8.72 18.90
CA GLN A 196 -16.52 -9.56 20.09
C GLN A 196 -15.76 -10.90 20.05
N ALA A 197 -15.59 -11.49 18.85
CA ALA A 197 -14.75 -12.66 18.66
C ALA A 197 -13.26 -12.33 18.84
N ALA A 198 -12.72 -11.37 18.08
CA ALA A 198 -11.32 -10.97 18.16
C ALA A 198 -10.86 -10.63 19.60
N ILE A 199 -11.68 -9.90 20.37
CA ILE A 199 -11.35 -9.57 21.77
C ILE A 199 -11.58 -10.74 22.74
N LYS A 200 -12.43 -11.73 22.42
CA LYS A 200 -12.47 -13.01 23.16
C LYS A 200 -11.16 -13.77 22.96
N ASP A 201 -10.69 -13.87 21.74
CA ASP A 201 -9.57 -14.74 21.40
C ASP A 201 -8.22 -14.12 21.82
N LEU A 202 -8.04 -12.80 21.64
CA LEU A 202 -6.94 -12.02 22.25
C LEU A 202 -6.85 -12.21 23.78
N ARG A 203 -7.99 -12.20 24.48
CA ARG A 203 -8.05 -12.44 25.94
C ARG A 203 -7.78 -13.90 26.31
N SER A 204 -8.14 -14.86 25.46
CA SER A 204 -7.77 -16.27 25.66
C SER A 204 -6.26 -16.49 25.61
N LEU A 205 -5.54 -15.68 24.82
CA LEU A 205 -4.08 -15.64 24.74
C LEU A 205 -3.45 -14.74 25.83
N GLY A 206 -4.23 -14.30 26.84
CA GLY A 206 -3.76 -13.59 28.02
C GLY A 206 -3.39 -12.11 27.81
N LEU A 207 -3.78 -11.50 26.70
CA LEU A 207 -3.67 -10.07 26.46
C LEU A 207 -5.03 -9.40 26.60
N THR A 208 -5.10 -8.24 27.28
CA THR A 208 -6.33 -7.45 27.41
C THR A 208 -6.10 -6.07 26.76
N PRO A 209 -7.00 -5.60 25.87
CA PRO A 209 -6.83 -4.31 25.22
C PRO A 209 -7.11 -3.17 26.21
N ASP A 210 -6.23 -2.18 26.21
CA ASP A 210 -6.46 -0.88 26.84
C ASP A 210 -7.29 0.04 25.94
N ILE A 211 -7.18 -0.13 24.62
CA ILE A 211 -7.97 0.58 23.59
C ILE A 211 -8.46 -0.43 22.55
N ILE A 212 -9.69 -0.24 22.06
CA ILE A 212 -10.23 -0.94 20.90
C ILE A 212 -10.44 0.09 19.79
N ALA A 213 -9.61 0.03 18.75
CA ALA A 213 -9.74 0.87 17.57
C ALA A 213 -10.58 0.14 16.52
N CYS A 214 -11.81 0.59 16.34
CA CYS A 214 -12.76 0.04 15.39
C CYS A 214 -12.58 0.72 14.04
N ARG A 215 -12.11 -0.02 13.02
CA ARG A 215 -12.21 0.40 11.63
C ARG A 215 -13.63 0.17 11.14
N CYS A 216 -14.22 1.20 10.55
CA CYS A 216 -15.58 1.21 10.02
C CYS A 216 -15.63 2.16 8.81
N THR A 217 -16.70 2.10 8.03
CA THR A 217 -16.92 3.06 6.93
C THR A 217 -17.46 4.37 7.47
N ASP A 218 -18.61 4.32 8.15
CA ASP A 218 -19.25 5.46 8.81
C ASP A 218 -18.78 5.66 10.26
N LYS A 219 -19.16 6.79 10.86
CA LYS A 219 -18.96 7.05 12.29
C LYS A 219 -19.80 6.06 13.13
N LEU A 220 -19.21 5.48 14.18
CA LEU A 220 -19.93 4.57 15.05
C LEU A 220 -21.04 5.27 15.84
N GLU A 221 -22.21 4.65 15.91
CA GLU A 221 -23.31 5.10 16.75
C GLU A 221 -23.02 4.85 18.24
N LEU A 222 -23.62 5.66 19.13
CA LEU A 222 -23.49 5.46 20.58
C LEU A 222 -23.91 4.05 21.05
N PRO A 223 -25.04 3.46 20.59
CA PRO A 223 -25.39 2.08 20.95
C PRO A 223 -24.39 1.03 20.43
N THR A 224 -23.67 1.32 19.34
CA THR A 224 -22.58 0.46 18.84
C THR A 224 -21.36 0.53 19.76
N ILE A 225 -20.97 1.74 20.18
CA ILE A 225 -19.87 1.99 21.14
C ILE A 225 -20.17 1.35 22.49
N GLU A 226 -21.36 1.56 23.05
CA GLU A 226 -21.81 0.95 24.31
C GLU A 226 -21.84 -0.58 24.24
N LYS A 227 -22.31 -1.15 23.11
CA LYS A 227 -22.31 -2.60 22.86
C LYS A 227 -20.88 -3.16 22.80
N ILE A 228 -19.94 -2.48 22.15
CA ILE A 228 -18.53 -2.91 22.12
C ILE A 228 -17.93 -2.82 23.53
N SER A 229 -18.08 -1.69 24.21
CA SER A 229 -17.65 -1.48 25.60
C SER A 229 -18.12 -2.60 26.53
N MET A 230 -19.43 -2.89 26.52
CA MET A 230 -20.04 -3.91 27.38
C MET A 230 -19.55 -5.33 27.07
N PHE A 231 -19.50 -5.76 25.82
CA PHE A 231 -19.09 -7.14 25.48
C PHE A 231 -17.56 -7.36 25.51
N CYS A 232 -16.77 -6.31 25.32
CA CYS A 232 -15.31 -6.38 25.34
C CYS A 232 -14.69 -6.08 26.72
N HIS A 233 -15.50 -5.63 27.70
CA HIS A 233 -15.08 -5.25 29.06
C HIS A 233 -14.08 -4.08 29.10
N VAL A 234 -14.33 -3.03 28.29
CA VAL A 234 -13.58 -1.76 28.32
C VAL A 234 -14.55 -0.59 28.50
N GLY A 235 -14.09 0.57 29.00
CA GLY A 235 -14.92 1.77 29.09
C GLY A 235 -15.34 2.32 27.72
N PRO A 236 -16.48 3.04 27.59
CA PRO A 236 -16.91 3.62 26.31
C PRO A 236 -15.88 4.56 25.68
N ASN A 237 -15.12 5.28 26.53
CA ASN A 237 -14.02 6.17 26.14
C ASN A 237 -12.72 5.44 25.76
N GLN A 238 -12.71 4.10 25.75
CA GLN A 238 -11.61 3.25 25.26
C GLN A 238 -11.94 2.62 23.89
N VAL A 239 -13.15 2.83 23.38
CA VAL A 239 -13.58 2.43 22.03
C VAL A 239 -13.42 3.63 21.10
N ILE A 240 -12.57 3.51 20.08
CA ILE A 240 -12.22 4.58 19.14
C ILE A 240 -12.76 4.23 17.76
N ALA A 241 -13.56 5.11 17.17
CA ALA A 241 -14.14 4.97 15.84
C ALA A 241 -13.19 5.57 14.77
N VAL A 242 -12.43 4.70 14.10
CA VAL A 242 -11.59 5.06 12.95
C VAL A 242 -12.41 4.81 11.69
N HIS A 243 -13.17 5.82 11.28
CA HIS A 243 -14.00 5.75 10.06
C HIS A 243 -13.17 6.03 8.81
N ASP A 244 -13.74 5.81 7.62
CA ASP A 244 -13.07 6.14 6.36
C ASP A 244 -12.98 7.66 6.17
N LEU A 245 -11.86 8.14 5.62
CA LEU A 245 -11.49 9.55 5.51
C LEU A 245 -10.87 9.85 4.14
N ASN A 246 -10.98 11.10 3.68
CA ASN A 246 -10.41 11.60 2.42
C ASN A 246 -8.90 11.31 2.24
N SER A 247 -8.16 11.21 3.35
CA SER A 247 -6.74 10.87 3.36
C SER A 247 -6.31 10.30 4.72
N THR A 248 -5.32 9.39 4.71
CA THR A 248 -4.75 8.81 5.93
C THR A 248 -4.18 9.86 6.89
N TYR A 249 -3.68 10.99 6.37
CA TYR A 249 -3.12 12.08 7.18
C TYR A 249 -4.17 12.81 8.05
N HIS A 250 -5.47 12.53 7.88
CA HIS A 250 -6.52 13.00 8.78
C HIS A 250 -6.73 12.10 10.02
N VAL A 251 -6.23 10.86 10.02
CA VAL A 251 -6.35 9.94 11.17
C VAL A 251 -5.73 10.51 12.47
N PRO A 252 -4.54 11.14 12.47
CA PRO A 252 -4.02 11.83 13.66
C PRO A 252 -4.98 12.87 14.25
N LEU A 253 -5.67 13.66 13.41
CA LEU A 253 -6.60 14.69 13.88
C LEU A 253 -7.87 14.04 14.49
N LEU A 254 -8.40 12.99 13.87
CA LEU A 254 -9.51 12.20 14.38
C LEU A 254 -9.22 11.55 15.76
N LEU A 255 -7.98 11.11 15.99
CA LEU A 255 -7.55 10.54 17.27
C LEU A 255 -7.35 11.60 18.37
N VAL A 256 -7.05 12.85 18.01
CA VAL A 256 -7.04 14.00 18.94
C VAL A 256 -8.46 14.34 19.39
N GLU A 257 -9.43 14.38 18.47
CA GLU A 257 -10.85 14.59 18.80
C GLU A 257 -11.38 13.51 19.76
N GLN A 258 -10.97 12.26 19.55
CA GLN A 258 -11.30 11.11 20.40
C GLN A 258 -10.40 10.97 21.64
N LYS A 259 -9.54 11.97 21.91
CA LYS A 259 -8.76 12.13 23.16
C LYS A 259 -7.78 10.98 23.46
N LEU A 260 -7.29 10.28 22.43
CA LEU A 260 -6.31 9.19 22.55
C LEU A 260 -5.11 9.56 23.43
N LEU A 261 -4.54 10.75 23.22
CA LEU A 261 -3.39 11.25 23.98
C LEU A 261 -3.68 11.41 25.47
N LYS A 262 -4.90 11.79 25.86
CA LYS A 262 -5.27 11.89 27.27
C LYS A 262 -5.24 10.50 27.91
N PHE A 263 -5.89 9.53 27.28
CA PHE A 263 -5.94 8.16 27.80
C PHE A 263 -4.53 7.56 27.93
N LEU A 264 -3.69 7.66 26.90
CA LEU A 264 -2.32 7.15 26.95
C LEU A 264 -1.46 7.85 28.02
N SER A 265 -1.62 9.17 28.20
CA SER A 265 -0.91 9.93 29.25
C SER A 265 -1.25 9.48 30.67
N GLU A 266 -2.53 9.15 30.91
CA GLU A 266 -3.02 8.61 32.19
C GLU A 266 -2.60 7.13 32.36
N ARG A 267 -2.70 6.31 31.30
CA ARG A 267 -2.47 4.86 31.33
C ARG A 267 -0.99 4.45 31.39
N LEU A 268 -0.09 5.29 30.87
CA LEU A 268 1.36 5.06 30.86
C LEU A 268 2.13 6.04 31.76
N SER A 269 1.44 6.85 32.58
CA SER A 269 2.04 7.83 33.49
C SER A 269 3.10 8.74 32.83
N PHE A 270 2.81 9.30 31.64
CA PHE A 270 3.75 10.19 30.93
C PHE A 270 4.15 11.45 31.72
N LYS A 271 3.38 11.81 32.75
CA LYS A 271 3.68 12.85 33.75
C LYS A 271 5.08 12.68 34.41
N ASP A 272 5.59 11.45 34.45
CA ASP A 272 6.86 11.10 35.09
C ASP A 272 8.06 11.26 34.12
N ILE A 273 7.81 11.61 32.86
CA ILE A 273 8.82 11.84 31.82
C ILE A 273 9.17 13.33 31.77
N VAL A 274 10.45 13.65 31.91
CA VAL A 274 10.94 15.04 31.90
C VAL A 274 11.06 15.55 30.47
N VAL A 275 10.01 16.23 29.99
CA VAL A 275 9.99 16.90 28.67
C VAL A 275 10.30 18.40 28.84
N THR A 276 11.27 18.92 28.08
CA THR A 276 11.67 20.33 28.10
C THR A 276 10.58 21.25 27.55
N ALA A 277 10.64 22.54 27.88
CA ALA A 277 9.70 23.54 27.32
C ALA A 277 9.87 23.68 25.79
N GLU A 278 11.10 23.57 25.31
CA GLU A 278 11.46 23.58 23.89
C GLU A 278 10.86 22.38 23.15
N ALA A 279 11.02 21.15 23.66
CA ALA A 279 10.45 19.96 23.04
C ALA A 279 8.91 20.01 22.95
N LYS A 280 8.24 20.65 23.93
CA LYS A 280 6.80 20.90 23.87
C LYS A 280 6.42 21.93 22.79
N ALA A 281 7.14 23.04 22.70
CA ALA A 281 6.92 24.03 21.65
C ALA A 281 7.09 23.43 20.24
N THR A 282 8.12 22.61 20.04
CA THR A 282 8.32 21.84 18.79
C THR A 282 7.18 20.83 18.52
N GLY A 283 6.63 20.21 19.58
CA GLY A 283 5.48 19.31 19.46
C GLY A 283 4.17 20.04 19.11
N GLU A 284 3.94 21.23 19.65
CA GLU A 284 2.79 22.08 19.34
C GLU A 284 2.88 22.64 17.91
N ASP A 285 4.06 23.09 17.48
CA ASP A 285 4.34 23.47 16.09
C ASP A 285 4.11 22.31 15.11
N LEU A 286 4.62 21.10 15.41
CA LEU A 286 4.41 19.90 14.61
C LEU A 286 2.92 19.62 14.35
N LEU A 287 2.08 19.74 15.37
CA LEU A 287 0.62 19.59 15.24
C LEU A 287 -0.01 20.70 14.40
N ASN A 288 0.47 21.94 14.53
CA ASN A 288 -0.03 23.07 13.77
C ASN A 288 0.34 22.99 12.29
N ARG A 289 1.60 22.63 11.95
CA ARG A 289 2.04 22.39 10.56
C ARG A 289 1.31 21.22 9.92
N TRP A 290 1.10 20.13 10.65
CA TRP A 290 0.31 18.99 10.17
C TRP A 290 -1.13 19.40 9.82
N ARG A 291 -1.83 20.08 10.75
CA ARG A 291 -3.19 20.58 10.53
C ARG A 291 -3.26 21.56 9.36
N ALA A 292 -2.29 22.47 9.23
CA ALA A 292 -2.23 23.44 8.15
C ALA A 292 -2.08 22.74 6.79
N LEU A 293 -1.19 21.75 6.69
CA LEU A 293 -0.95 21.02 5.45
C LEU A 293 -2.19 20.23 5.01
N THR A 294 -2.78 19.40 5.87
CA THR A 294 -3.97 18.60 5.51
C THR A 294 -5.17 19.48 5.16
N THR A 295 -5.42 20.53 5.94
CA THR A 295 -6.53 21.48 5.69
C THR A 295 -6.32 22.28 4.39
N SER A 296 -5.07 22.47 3.94
CA SER A 296 -4.78 23.13 2.66
C SER A 296 -5.02 22.23 1.44
N TYR A 297 -4.80 20.91 1.59
CA TYR A 297 -5.02 19.92 0.54
C TYR A 297 -6.52 19.75 0.22
N ASP A 298 -7.35 19.59 1.26
CA ASP A 298 -8.82 19.44 1.12
C ASP A 298 -9.51 20.70 0.55
N ARG A 299 -8.79 21.82 0.39
CA ARG A 299 -9.26 23.07 -0.24
C ARG A 299 -8.72 23.28 -1.66
N SER A 300 -7.94 22.33 -2.20
CA SER A 300 -7.36 22.43 -3.54
C SER A 300 -8.33 21.98 -4.62
N PHE A 301 -8.80 22.93 -5.44
CA PHE A 301 -9.63 22.64 -6.62
C PHE A 301 -8.81 22.35 -7.89
N GLU A 302 -7.55 22.78 -7.94
CA GLU A 302 -6.65 22.54 -9.07
C GLU A 302 -6.03 21.14 -8.98
N THR A 303 -6.17 20.35 -10.05
CA THR A 303 -5.62 18.99 -10.18
C THR A 303 -4.31 19.01 -10.95
N VAL A 304 -3.39 18.10 -10.62
CA VAL A 304 -2.18 17.79 -11.40
C VAL A 304 -2.16 16.30 -11.75
N LYS A 305 -2.02 15.99 -13.04
CA LYS A 305 -2.08 14.64 -13.61
C LYS A 305 -0.69 14.08 -13.85
N ILE A 306 -0.32 13.03 -13.13
CA ILE A 306 0.98 12.36 -13.29
C ILE A 306 0.75 10.96 -13.87
N ALA A 307 1.31 10.69 -15.05
CA ALA A 307 1.33 9.36 -15.64
C ALA A 307 2.44 8.52 -14.98
N LEU A 308 2.06 7.49 -14.23
CA LEU A 308 2.97 6.49 -13.68
C LEU A 308 3.04 5.31 -14.67
N VAL A 309 4.16 5.23 -15.39
CA VAL A 309 4.41 4.22 -16.43
C VAL A 309 5.13 3.03 -15.82
N GLY A 310 4.37 2.10 -15.24
CA GLY A 310 4.87 1.00 -14.42
C GLY A 310 4.79 -0.38 -15.08
N LYS A 311 5.41 -1.38 -14.43
CA LYS A 311 5.29 -2.80 -14.79
C LYS A 311 4.26 -3.56 -13.93
N TYR A 312 3.75 -2.94 -12.89
CA TYR A 312 2.95 -3.60 -11.85
C TYR A 312 1.65 -2.82 -11.59
N THR A 313 1.07 -2.19 -12.61
CA THR A 313 -0.05 -1.23 -12.41
C THR A 313 -1.34 -1.86 -11.87
N HIS A 314 -1.47 -3.19 -11.98
CA HIS A 314 -2.54 -3.97 -11.36
C HIS A 314 -2.45 -4.01 -9.83
N LEU A 315 -1.25 -4.08 -9.25
CA LEU A 315 -1.03 -4.03 -7.80
C LEU A 315 -0.37 -2.70 -7.42
N LYS A 316 -1.20 -1.72 -7.06
CA LYS A 316 -0.74 -0.35 -6.73
C LYS A 316 0.23 -0.31 -5.54
N ASP A 317 0.13 -1.30 -4.65
CA ASP A 317 0.99 -1.43 -3.47
C ASP A 317 2.44 -1.81 -3.81
N SER A 318 2.71 -2.31 -5.02
CA SER A 318 4.08 -2.45 -5.58
C SER A 318 4.79 -1.10 -5.81
N TYR A 319 4.06 0.03 -5.69
CA TYR A 319 4.56 1.39 -5.86
C TYR A 319 4.11 2.32 -4.72
N LEU A 320 3.82 1.80 -3.53
CA LEU A 320 3.19 2.58 -2.46
C LEU A 320 4.06 3.77 -1.99
N SER A 321 5.38 3.62 -1.89
CA SER A 321 6.30 4.73 -1.58
C SER A 321 6.26 5.82 -2.64
N VAL A 322 6.18 5.41 -3.92
CA VAL A 322 6.11 6.31 -5.07
C VAL A 322 4.80 7.11 -5.03
N ILE A 323 3.66 6.44 -4.76
CA ILE A 323 2.37 7.09 -4.51
C ILE A 323 2.49 8.11 -3.36
N LYS A 324 3.09 7.72 -2.22
CA LYS A 324 3.22 8.62 -1.07
C LYS A 324 4.17 9.79 -1.32
N ALA A 325 5.24 9.61 -2.09
CA ALA A 325 6.11 10.70 -2.47
C ALA A 325 5.41 11.72 -3.40
N LEU A 326 4.53 11.27 -4.30
CA LEU A 326 3.64 12.14 -5.07
C LEU A 326 2.57 12.82 -4.20
N GLU A 327 1.97 12.11 -3.23
CA GLU A 327 0.99 12.69 -2.28
C GLU A 327 1.62 13.81 -1.45
N HIS A 328 2.76 13.58 -0.80
CA HIS A 328 3.45 14.61 0.00
C HIS A 328 3.80 15.84 -0.87
N SER A 329 4.24 15.60 -2.11
CA SER A 329 4.60 16.66 -3.06
C SER A 329 3.38 17.48 -3.48
N SER A 330 2.25 16.83 -3.81
CA SER A 330 1.01 17.51 -4.20
C SER A 330 0.40 18.33 -3.05
N MET A 331 0.46 17.81 -1.82
CA MET A 331 0.15 18.55 -0.60
C MET A 331 1.03 19.79 -0.44
N ARG A 332 2.36 19.68 -0.65
CA ARG A 332 3.31 20.78 -0.51
C ARG A 332 3.19 21.88 -1.58
N VAL A 333 2.67 21.57 -2.77
CA VAL A 333 2.35 22.56 -3.82
C VAL A 333 0.89 23.03 -3.82
N ARG A 334 0.03 22.46 -2.95
CA ARG A 334 -1.43 22.71 -2.91
C ARG A 334 -2.10 22.42 -4.27
N ARG A 335 -1.97 21.17 -4.70
CA ARG A 335 -2.62 20.58 -5.88
C ARG A 335 -3.26 19.24 -5.50
N ARG A 336 -4.42 18.92 -6.10
CA ARG A 336 -5.03 17.59 -6.00
C ARG A 336 -4.28 16.64 -6.93
N LEU A 337 -3.82 15.50 -6.44
CA LEU A 337 -3.12 14.52 -7.26
C LEU A 337 -4.10 13.62 -8.04
N GLU A 338 -3.86 13.45 -9.33
CA GLU A 338 -4.47 12.42 -10.17
C GLU A 338 -3.36 11.52 -10.74
N ILE A 339 -3.22 10.29 -10.21
CA ILE A 339 -2.27 9.31 -10.75
C ILE A 339 -2.94 8.56 -11.90
N ILE A 340 -2.43 8.80 -13.11
CA ILE A 340 -2.82 8.09 -14.32
C ILE A 340 -1.96 6.84 -14.43
N TRP A 341 -2.58 5.67 -14.32
CA TRP A 341 -1.88 4.37 -14.36
C TRP A 341 -1.71 3.90 -15.80
N VAL A 342 -0.47 3.68 -16.23
CA VAL A 342 -0.13 3.22 -17.59
C VAL A 342 0.76 1.99 -17.49
N GLU A 343 0.27 0.82 -17.90
CA GLU A 343 1.08 -0.40 -17.95
C GLU A 343 2.07 -0.30 -19.11
N ALA A 344 3.36 -0.48 -18.83
CA ALA A 344 4.40 -0.21 -19.81
C ALA A 344 4.30 -1.12 -21.05
N SER A 345 3.85 -2.36 -20.92
CA SER A 345 3.65 -3.25 -22.09
C SER A 345 2.49 -2.85 -23.00
N ASP A 346 1.55 -2.02 -22.56
CA ASP A 346 0.54 -1.43 -23.45
C ASP A 346 1.14 -0.30 -24.32
N LEU A 347 2.34 0.23 -24.01
CA LEU A 347 3.04 1.22 -24.84
C LEU A 347 4.02 0.60 -25.85
N GLU A 348 4.31 -0.70 -25.75
CA GLU A 348 5.27 -1.40 -26.61
C GLU A 348 4.81 -1.41 -28.09
N PRO A 349 5.70 -1.17 -29.09
CA PRO A 349 5.29 -1.09 -30.51
C PRO A 349 4.56 -2.33 -31.03
N GLU A 350 4.90 -3.50 -30.52
CA GLU A 350 4.26 -4.78 -30.82
C GLU A 350 2.76 -4.77 -30.45
N SER A 351 2.39 -4.09 -29.35
CA SER A 351 1.01 -3.96 -28.88
C SER A 351 0.11 -3.14 -29.81
N GLN A 352 0.68 -2.40 -30.78
CA GLN A 352 -0.09 -1.79 -31.88
C GLN A 352 -0.63 -2.82 -32.89
N PHE A 353 0.00 -3.99 -32.97
CA PHE A 353 -0.29 -5.02 -33.98
C PHE A 353 -1.12 -6.18 -33.42
N ASN A 354 -1.01 -6.45 -32.12
CA ASN A 354 -1.78 -7.45 -31.36
C ASN A 354 -3.30 -7.23 -31.42
N GLU A 355 -4.09 -8.20 -30.96
CA GLU A 355 -5.57 -8.14 -30.99
C GLU A 355 -6.13 -6.98 -30.13
N ASP A 356 -5.46 -6.69 -29.01
CA ASP A 356 -5.89 -5.79 -27.93
C ASP A 356 -5.59 -4.29 -28.19
N LYS A 357 -5.66 -3.82 -29.44
CA LYS A 357 -5.25 -2.45 -29.86
C LYS A 357 -5.90 -1.30 -29.10
N VAL A 358 -7.06 -1.58 -28.48
CA VAL A 358 -7.77 -0.65 -27.59
C VAL A 358 -6.90 -0.28 -26.37
N LYS A 359 -6.15 -1.23 -25.81
CA LYS A 359 -5.22 -1.00 -24.69
C LYS A 359 -4.10 -0.06 -25.11
N PHE A 360 -3.43 -0.34 -26.24
CA PHE A 360 -2.37 0.50 -26.79
C PHE A 360 -2.82 1.96 -27.01
N HIS A 361 -3.95 2.17 -27.70
CA HIS A 361 -4.45 3.52 -27.92
C HIS A 361 -4.93 4.21 -26.63
N LYS A 362 -5.46 3.47 -25.65
CA LYS A 362 -5.82 4.01 -24.33
C LYS A 362 -4.59 4.40 -23.51
N ALA A 363 -3.54 3.59 -23.52
CA ALA A 363 -2.29 3.86 -22.82
C ALA A 363 -1.61 5.12 -23.38
N TRP A 364 -1.49 5.22 -24.71
CA TRP A 364 -0.97 6.42 -25.36
C TRP A 364 -1.85 7.66 -25.14
N HIS A 365 -3.17 7.55 -25.21
CA HIS A 365 -4.07 8.67 -24.86
C HIS A 365 -3.87 9.14 -23.40
N SER A 366 -3.74 8.19 -22.47
CA SER A 366 -3.52 8.47 -21.05
C SER A 366 -2.17 9.17 -20.80
N LEU A 367 -1.11 8.75 -21.51
CA LEU A 367 0.22 9.37 -21.46
C LEU A 367 0.20 10.79 -22.06
N CYS A 368 -0.48 11.00 -23.19
CA CYS A 368 -0.59 12.30 -23.86
C CYS A 368 -1.49 13.31 -23.13
N CYS A 369 -2.26 12.87 -22.13
CA CYS A 369 -3.14 13.73 -21.32
C CYS A 369 -2.64 13.95 -19.88
N ALA A 370 -1.36 13.65 -19.61
CA ALA A 370 -0.71 13.89 -18.33
C ALA A 370 0.15 15.17 -18.35
N ASP A 371 0.16 15.89 -17.23
CA ASP A 371 0.95 17.11 -17.01
C ASP A 371 2.42 16.79 -16.66
N GLY A 372 2.69 15.55 -16.24
CA GLY A 372 4.03 15.01 -15.98
C GLY A 372 4.07 13.49 -16.08
N ILE A 373 5.26 12.93 -16.33
CA ILE A 373 5.51 11.51 -16.58
C ILE A 373 6.55 10.99 -15.57
N LEU A 374 6.27 9.83 -15.00
CA LEU A 374 7.10 9.14 -14.02
C LEU A 374 7.36 7.71 -14.45
N VAL A 375 8.64 7.33 -14.59
CA VAL A 375 9.07 5.94 -14.80
C VAL A 375 9.76 5.46 -13.52
N PRO A 376 9.12 4.61 -12.70
CA PRO A 376 9.66 4.13 -11.44
C PRO A 376 10.66 2.98 -11.64
N GLY A 377 11.21 2.47 -10.52
CA GLY A 377 12.01 1.26 -10.50
C GLY A 377 11.26 -0.01 -10.94
N GLY A 378 12.02 -1.06 -11.23
CA GLY A 378 11.53 -2.38 -11.62
C GLY A 378 12.69 -3.29 -12.04
N PHE A 379 12.38 -4.53 -12.43
CA PHE A 379 13.39 -5.53 -12.83
C PHE A 379 13.01 -6.25 -14.14
N GLY A 380 13.98 -6.88 -14.79
CA GLY A 380 13.79 -7.72 -15.97
C GLY A 380 13.38 -6.96 -17.24
N THR A 381 13.13 -7.72 -18.31
CA THR A 381 12.94 -7.20 -19.68
C THR A 381 11.52 -6.73 -20.02
N ARG A 382 10.47 -7.24 -19.37
CA ARG A 382 9.08 -6.84 -19.70
C ARG A 382 8.86 -5.34 -19.51
N GLY A 383 8.18 -4.68 -20.45
CA GLY A 383 7.80 -3.27 -20.36
C GLY A 383 8.91 -2.28 -20.70
N THR A 384 10.15 -2.71 -20.95
CA THR A 384 11.29 -1.78 -21.09
C THR A 384 11.23 -0.93 -22.35
N GLU A 385 10.74 -1.47 -23.46
CA GLU A 385 10.58 -0.74 -24.73
C GLU A 385 9.41 0.26 -24.66
N GLY A 386 8.37 -0.06 -23.89
CA GLY A 386 7.27 0.88 -23.58
C GLY A 386 7.70 2.00 -22.63
N MET A 387 8.52 1.70 -21.61
CA MET A 387 9.13 2.73 -20.75
C MET A 387 10.09 3.65 -21.52
N MET A 388 10.88 3.13 -22.47
CA MET A 388 11.66 3.95 -23.41
C MET A 388 10.74 4.85 -24.26
N SER A 389 9.63 4.30 -24.76
CA SER A 389 8.67 5.07 -25.55
C SER A 389 8.04 6.23 -24.77
N ALA A 390 7.78 6.05 -23.47
CA ALA A 390 7.33 7.13 -22.58
C ALA A 390 8.41 8.18 -22.29
N ALA A 391 9.65 7.75 -22.01
CA ALA A 391 10.78 8.65 -21.79
C ALA A 391 11.09 9.51 -23.04
N LYS A 392 10.99 8.90 -24.23
CA LYS A 392 11.07 9.57 -25.53
C LYS A 392 9.97 10.59 -25.71
N TRP A 393 8.72 10.19 -25.49
CA TRP A 393 7.56 11.07 -25.62
C TRP A 393 7.68 12.31 -24.73
N ALA A 394 8.10 12.14 -23.47
CA ALA A 394 8.34 13.24 -22.55
C ALA A 394 9.42 14.20 -23.10
N ARG A 395 10.58 13.64 -23.48
CA ARG A 395 11.74 14.38 -24.01
C ARG A 395 11.39 15.22 -25.25
N GLU A 396 10.60 14.67 -26.17
CA GLU A 396 10.31 15.28 -27.48
C GLU A 396 9.15 16.30 -27.42
N ASN A 397 8.27 16.21 -26.41
CA ASN A 397 7.15 17.13 -26.23
C ASN A 397 7.35 18.15 -25.09
N ASN A 398 8.51 18.13 -24.41
CA ASN A 398 8.83 18.98 -23.25
C ASN A 398 7.94 18.75 -22.01
N ILE A 399 7.46 17.51 -21.82
CA ILE A 399 6.58 17.15 -20.69
C ILE A 399 7.46 16.81 -19.47
N PRO A 400 7.24 17.42 -18.29
CA PRO A 400 7.97 17.14 -17.06
C PRO A 400 8.19 15.63 -16.79
N PHE A 401 9.45 15.23 -16.63
CA PHE A 401 9.84 13.82 -16.50
C PHE A 401 10.67 13.55 -15.24
N LEU A 402 10.38 12.44 -14.57
CA LEU A 402 11.22 11.82 -13.56
C LEU A 402 11.45 10.34 -13.88
N GLY A 403 12.72 9.92 -13.97
CA GLY A 403 13.11 8.52 -13.96
C GLY A 403 13.72 8.12 -12.60
N VAL A 404 13.35 6.95 -12.07
CA VAL A 404 13.90 6.42 -10.81
C VAL A 404 14.49 5.03 -11.03
N CYS A 405 15.75 4.83 -10.63
CA CYS A 405 16.46 3.55 -10.71
C CYS A 405 16.43 2.95 -12.14
N LEU A 406 15.59 1.94 -12.39
CA LEU A 406 15.33 1.44 -13.75
C LEU A 406 14.90 2.57 -14.70
N GLY A 407 14.08 3.52 -14.26
CA GLY A 407 13.66 4.65 -15.08
C GLY A 407 14.79 5.59 -15.50
N PHE A 408 15.85 5.72 -14.69
CA PHE A 408 17.09 6.43 -15.04
C PHE A 408 17.88 5.65 -16.11
N GLN A 409 18.07 4.35 -15.90
CA GLN A 409 18.79 3.48 -16.85
C GLN A 409 18.09 3.41 -18.22
N ILE A 410 16.77 3.24 -18.22
CA ILE A 410 15.93 3.14 -19.41
C ILE A 410 15.94 4.43 -20.24
N SER A 411 15.89 5.60 -19.59
CA SER A 411 15.91 6.89 -20.28
C SER A 411 17.30 7.24 -20.85
N VAL A 412 18.39 6.76 -20.23
CA VAL A 412 19.72 6.81 -20.87
C VAL A 412 19.78 5.91 -22.11
N ILE A 413 19.24 4.67 -22.06
CA ILE A 413 19.21 3.77 -23.23
C ILE A 413 18.38 4.39 -24.38
N GLU A 414 17.23 5.01 -24.07
CA GLU A 414 16.42 5.76 -25.06
C GLU A 414 17.25 6.85 -25.74
N PHE A 415 17.92 7.69 -24.95
CA PHE A 415 18.71 8.80 -25.45
C PHE A 415 19.91 8.33 -26.29
N VAL A 416 20.55 7.23 -25.87
CA VAL A 416 21.67 6.63 -26.61
C VAL A 416 21.22 6.07 -27.97
N ARG A 417 20.03 5.48 -28.05
CA ARG A 417 19.42 5.04 -29.33
C ARG A 417 19.00 6.22 -30.21
N SER A 418 18.18 7.12 -29.68
CA SER A 418 17.50 8.18 -30.47
C SER A 418 18.39 9.37 -30.81
N VAL A 419 19.32 9.76 -29.94
CA VAL A 419 20.08 11.02 -30.05
C VAL A 419 21.56 10.77 -30.30
N VAL A 420 22.18 9.84 -29.57
CA VAL A 420 23.62 9.52 -29.70
C VAL A 420 23.89 8.59 -30.90
N GLY A 421 22.87 7.90 -31.40
CA GLY A 421 22.89 7.13 -32.66
C GLY A 421 23.41 5.70 -32.56
N VAL A 422 23.34 5.06 -31.38
CA VAL A 422 23.62 3.62 -31.20
C VAL A 422 22.29 2.88 -31.15
N ALA A 423 21.72 2.60 -32.33
CA ALA A 423 20.32 2.18 -32.48
C ALA A 423 19.95 0.86 -31.77
N ASP A 424 20.93 -0.01 -31.52
CA ASP A 424 20.82 -1.30 -30.86
C ASP A 424 21.19 -1.29 -29.36
N ALA A 425 21.40 -0.10 -28.78
CA ALA A 425 21.83 0.05 -27.39
C ALA A 425 20.89 -0.61 -26.37
N THR A 426 21.47 -1.12 -25.29
CA THR A 426 20.79 -2.00 -24.31
C THR A 426 21.47 -1.95 -22.94
N SER A 427 20.85 -2.63 -21.96
CA SER A 427 21.51 -3.05 -20.71
C SER A 427 22.08 -4.46 -20.86
N GLU A 428 23.20 -4.71 -20.18
CA GLU A 428 23.75 -6.05 -19.92
C GLU A 428 22.75 -6.96 -19.18
N GLU A 429 21.82 -6.40 -18.39
CA GLU A 429 20.70 -7.16 -17.78
C GLU A 429 19.77 -7.78 -18.84
N PHE A 430 19.51 -7.05 -19.93
CA PHE A 430 18.47 -7.42 -20.90
C PHE A 430 19.01 -8.30 -22.03
N LYS A 431 20.28 -8.11 -22.40
CA LYS A 431 20.94 -8.77 -23.54
C LYS A 431 22.44 -9.02 -23.24
N PRO A 432 22.78 -9.91 -22.30
CA PRO A 432 24.17 -10.13 -21.88
C PRO A 432 25.09 -10.58 -23.04
N ASP A 433 24.55 -11.30 -24.03
CA ASP A 433 25.30 -11.80 -25.20
C ASP A 433 25.50 -10.77 -26.34
N SER A 434 25.02 -9.53 -26.18
CA SER A 434 25.19 -8.47 -27.20
C SER A 434 26.57 -7.77 -27.09
N PRO A 435 27.08 -7.11 -28.14
CA PRO A 435 28.40 -6.49 -28.11
C PRO A 435 28.50 -5.41 -27.04
N LYS A 436 29.64 -5.32 -26.33
CA LYS A 436 29.82 -4.38 -25.21
C LYS A 436 29.69 -2.92 -25.63
N GLU A 437 30.00 -2.64 -26.89
CA GLU A 437 29.87 -1.35 -27.54
C GLU A 437 28.41 -0.87 -27.67
N THR A 438 27.42 -1.74 -27.42
CA THR A 438 25.99 -1.41 -27.35
C THR A 438 25.47 -1.35 -25.90
N HIS A 439 26.26 -1.77 -24.91
CA HIS A 439 25.85 -1.76 -23.49
C HIS A 439 25.99 -0.34 -22.94
N ALA A 440 24.91 0.43 -22.99
CA ALA A 440 24.82 1.74 -22.33
C ALA A 440 24.70 1.61 -20.81
N VAL A 441 24.28 0.43 -20.33
CA VAL A 441 24.14 0.08 -18.91
C VAL A 441 24.82 -1.28 -18.68
N VAL A 442 25.69 -1.37 -17.69
CA VAL A 442 26.61 -2.49 -17.42
C VAL A 442 26.57 -2.93 -15.96
N TYR A 443 26.96 -4.17 -15.68
CA TYR A 443 27.01 -4.74 -14.33
C TYR A 443 28.26 -4.26 -13.57
N MET A 444 28.09 -3.37 -12.60
CA MET A 444 29.18 -2.79 -11.81
C MET A 444 28.89 -2.82 -10.29
N PRO A 445 28.79 -4.03 -9.71
CA PRO A 445 28.44 -4.22 -8.30
C PRO A 445 29.47 -3.65 -7.33
N GLU A 446 29.06 -3.41 -6.08
CA GLU A 446 29.99 -3.01 -5.01
C GLU A 446 30.78 -4.24 -4.51
N ILE A 447 32.07 -4.05 -4.24
CA ILE A 447 32.99 -5.10 -3.75
C ILE A 447 33.21 -4.92 -2.23
N ASP A 448 32.32 -5.50 -1.43
CA ASP A 448 32.43 -5.54 0.03
C ASP A 448 33.50 -6.55 0.45
N LYS A 449 34.60 -6.10 1.06
CA LYS A 449 35.70 -6.97 1.53
C LYS A 449 35.27 -7.99 2.61
N SER A 450 34.09 -7.84 3.21
CA SER A 450 33.52 -8.77 4.18
C SER A 450 32.57 -9.82 3.57
N LYS A 451 32.16 -9.67 2.30
CA LYS A 451 31.21 -10.56 1.62
C LYS A 451 31.81 -11.09 0.31
N LEU A 452 31.80 -12.40 0.12
CA LEU A 452 32.30 -13.02 -1.12
C LEU A 452 31.26 -12.90 -2.24
N GLY A 453 31.56 -12.08 -3.25
CA GLY A 453 30.75 -11.91 -4.46
C GLY A 453 30.62 -10.44 -4.88
N GLY A 454 29.95 -10.19 -6.00
CA GLY A 454 29.49 -8.84 -6.35
C GLY A 454 28.24 -8.49 -5.56
N THR A 455 28.30 -7.47 -4.70
CA THR A 455 27.18 -7.08 -3.84
C THR A 455 26.33 -5.98 -4.49
N MET A 456 25.03 -5.96 -4.15
CA MET A 456 24.11 -4.91 -4.60
C MET A 456 24.50 -3.57 -3.96
N ARG A 457 24.47 -2.47 -4.72
CA ARG A 457 24.54 -1.11 -4.19
C ARG A 457 23.25 -0.83 -3.43
N LEU A 458 23.35 -0.86 -2.10
CA LEU A 458 22.21 -1.01 -1.18
C LEU A 458 22.37 -0.12 0.06
N GLY A 459 21.27 0.50 0.47
CA GLY A 459 21.20 1.38 1.64
C GLY A 459 21.61 2.82 1.33
N LEU A 460 22.04 3.57 2.34
CA LEU A 460 22.43 4.98 2.17
C LEU A 460 23.80 5.10 1.48
N ARG A 461 23.88 5.93 0.44
CA ARG A 461 25.12 6.30 -0.25
C ARG A 461 25.16 7.80 -0.53
N ALA A 462 26.37 8.30 -0.76
CA ALA A 462 26.63 9.69 -1.12
C ALA A 462 26.43 9.93 -2.62
N SER A 463 25.86 11.08 -2.97
CA SER A 463 25.87 11.59 -4.34
C SER A 463 26.39 13.03 -4.33
N VAL A 464 27.52 13.29 -5.00
CA VAL A 464 28.25 14.55 -5.01
C VAL A 464 27.92 15.33 -6.28
N PHE A 465 27.39 16.55 -6.11
CA PHE A 465 26.94 17.40 -7.22
C PHE A 465 28.09 17.99 -8.04
N GLN A 466 27.84 18.15 -9.33
CA GLN A 466 28.76 18.66 -10.34
C GLN A 466 28.23 19.99 -10.89
N GLY A 467 28.71 21.12 -10.34
CA GLY A 467 28.35 22.46 -10.81
C GLY A 467 26.94 22.93 -10.39
N GLU A 468 26.27 23.65 -11.30
CA GLU A 468 24.89 24.12 -11.10
C GLU A 468 23.86 23.17 -11.74
N SER A 469 22.74 22.95 -11.05
CA SER A 469 21.68 22.03 -11.48
C SER A 469 20.32 22.49 -10.92
N LYS A 470 19.21 22.13 -11.58
CA LYS A 470 17.85 22.36 -11.07
C LYS A 470 17.56 21.51 -9.84
N ILE A 471 17.94 20.23 -9.85
CA ILE A 471 17.75 19.35 -8.70
C ILE A 471 18.60 19.79 -7.50
N ARG A 472 19.83 20.28 -7.72
CA ARG A 472 20.71 20.80 -6.67
C ARG A 472 20.07 21.98 -5.92
N LYS A 473 19.33 22.85 -6.62
CA LYS A 473 18.56 23.95 -6.00
C LYS A 473 17.40 23.45 -5.14
N LEU A 474 16.74 22.34 -5.51
CA LEU A 474 15.70 21.70 -4.69
C LEU A 474 16.27 21.01 -3.43
N TYR A 475 17.55 20.62 -3.45
CA TYR A 475 18.34 20.24 -2.27
C TYR A 475 19.12 21.45 -1.67
N GLY A 476 18.58 22.68 -1.75
CA GLY A 476 19.12 23.85 -1.02
C GLY A 476 20.51 24.34 -1.46
N ASN A 477 21.04 23.86 -2.59
CA ASN A 477 22.41 24.07 -3.08
C ASN A 477 23.52 23.30 -2.32
N GLU A 478 23.18 22.26 -1.56
CA GLU A 478 24.17 21.35 -0.95
C GLU A 478 25.19 20.81 -1.98
N GLU A 479 26.41 20.51 -1.55
CA GLU A 479 27.48 19.96 -2.42
C GLU A 479 27.35 18.43 -2.58
N GLN A 480 26.76 17.76 -1.60
CA GLN A 480 26.59 16.32 -1.53
C GLN A 480 25.27 16.02 -0.81
N ILE A 481 24.52 15.04 -1.30
CA ILE A 481 23.32 14.49 -0.66
C ILE A 481 23.53 13.03 -0.27
N MET A 482 22.66 12.51 0.60
CA MET A 482 22.68 11.13 1.08
C MET A 482 21.35 10.46 0.79
N GLU A 483 21.33 9.47 -0.09
CA GLU A 483 20.10 8.88 -0.64
C GLU A 483 20.14 7.34 -0.64
N ARG A 484 18.97 6.70 -0.72
CA ARG A 484 18.84 5.23 -0.59
C ARG A 484 18.86 4.51 -1.94
N HIS A 485 19.73 3.53 -2.08
CA HIS A 485 20.01 2.81 -3.33
C HIS A 485 19.56 1.33 -3.23
N ARG A 486 19.18 0.72 -4.37
CA ARG A 486 18.81 -0.71 -4.48
C ARG A 486 19.03 -1.27 -5.91
N HIS A 487 20.27 -1.26 -6.41
CA HIS A 487 20.56 -1.67 -7.80
C HIS A 487 21.92 -2.40 -7.95
N ARG A 488 22.16 -2.93 -9.15
CA ARG A 488 23.35 -3.73 -9.51
C ARG A 488 24.02 -3.30 -10.81
N TYR A 489 23.34 -2.47 -11.59
CA TYR A 489 23.75 -2.01 -12.92
C TYR A 489 23.93 -0.49 -12.88
N GLU A 490 24.88 0.01 -13.67
CA GLU A 490 25.30 1.40 -13.72
C GLU A 490 25.45 1.85 -15.18
N ILE A 491 25.49 3.16 -15.44
CA ILE A 491 25.77 3.68 -16.80
C ILE A 491 27.21 3.31 -17.19
N ASN A 492 27.41 2.82 -18.42
CA ASN A 492 28.73 2.45 -18.93
C ASN A 492 29.67 3.68 -18.95
N PRO A 493 30.80 3.67 -18.19
CA PRO A 493 31.73 4.79 -18.15
C PRO A 493 32.28 5.20 -19.53
N GLU A 494 32.44 4.25 -20.45
CA GLU A 494 32.95 4.49 -21.81
C GLU A 494 31.99 5.31 -22.68
N MET A 495 30.71 5.42 -22.28
CA MET A 495 29.70 6.20 -23.02
C MET A 495 29.45 7.60 -22.46
N ILE A 496 29.93 7.92 -21.24
CA ILE A 496 29.58 9.16 -20.51
C ILE A 496 29.91 10.41 -21.35
N GLU A 497 31.17 10.57 -21.78
CA GLU A 497 31.59 11.75 -22.57
C GLU A 497 30.75 11.93 -23.84
N ARG A 498 30.36 10.82 -24.48
CA ARG A 498 29.54 10.83 -25.69
C ARG A 498 28.09 11.21 -25.40
N ILE A 499 27.53 10.82 -24.25
CA ILE A 499 26.18 11.21 -23.81
C ILE A 499 26.16 12.70 -23.46
N GLU A 500 27.13 13.19 -22.68
CA GLU A 500 27.20 14.60 -22.26
C GLU A 500 27.40 15.55 -23.43
N ALA A 501 28.18 15.16 -24.44
CA ALA A 501 28.36 15.91 -25.68
C ALA A 501 27.05 16.13 -26.49
N HIS A 502 25.99 15.36 -26.23
CA HIS A 502 24.68 15.50 -26.87
C HIS A 502 23.64 16.23 -25.97
N GLY A 503 24.01 16.67 -24.77
CA GLY A 503 23.21 17.56 -23.92
C GLY A 503 22.45 16.90 -22.75
N MET A 504 22.67 15.61 -22.48
CA MET A 504 22.26 14.95 -21.24
C MET A 504 23.45 14.98 -20.27
N LYS A 505 23.41 15.83 -19.24
CA LYS A 505 24.55 16.08 -18.33
C LYS A 505 24.40 15.30 -17.02
N PHE A 506 25.46 14.65 -16.57
CA PHE A 506 25.47 13.93 -15.29
C PHE A 506 25.81 14.90 -14.15
N VAL A 507 24.77 15.44 -13.53
CA VAL A 507 24.87 16.51 -12.52
C VAL A 507 25.25 16.01 -11.13
N ALA A 508 25.25 14.71 -10.87
CA ALA A 508 25.81 14.13 -9.64
C ALA A 508 26.45 12.75 -9.89
N LYS A 509 27.47 12.44 -9.09
CA LYS A 509 28.26 11.19 -9.15
C LYS A 509 28.37 10.57 -7.76
N ASP A 510 28.81 9.32 -7.66
CA ASP A 510 29.18 8.75 -6.35
C ASP A 510 30.44 9.41 -5.77
N ASP A 511 30.76 9.08 -4.51
CA ASP A 511 31.92 9.60 -3.79
C ASP A 511 33.27 9.16 -4.39
N ALA A 512 33.28 8.09 -5.19
CA ALA A 512 34.43 7.66 -5.98
C ALA A 512 34.57 8.41 -7.33
N GLY A 513 33.49 9.02 -7.84
CA GLY A 513 33.42 9.59 -9.18
C GLY A 513 33.27 8.56 -10.31
N GLU A 514 33.03 7.29 -9.97
CA GLU A 514 32.88 6.14 -10.88
C GLU A 514 31.45 6.03 -11.45
N ARG A 515 30.44 6.26 -10.60
CA ARG A 515 29.01 6.06 -10.92
C ARG A 515 28.33 7.39 -11.16
N MET A 516 27.45 7.43 -12.15
CA MET A 516 26.60 8.59 -12.40
C MET A 516 25.28 8.40 -11.66
N GLU A 517 24.93 9.31 -10.75
CA GLU A 517 23.79 9.14 -9.83
C GLU A 517 22.56 9.95 -10.24
N ILE A 518 22.78 11.10 -10.90
CA ILE A 518 21.72 11.98 -11.41
C ILE A 518 22.14 12.56 -12.76
N TYR A 519 21.20 12.66 -13.69
CA TYR A 519 21.36 13.50 -14.88
C TYR A 519 20.24 14.55 -15.02
N GLU A 520 20.54 15.63 -15.75
CA GLU A 520 19.56 16.60 -16.26
C GLU A 520 19.71 16.75 -17.79
N LEU A 521 18.59 16.90 -18.50
CA LEU A 521 18.62 17.24 -19.93
C LEU A 521 18.62 18.76 -20.14
N GLU A 522 19.54 19.27 -20.95
CA GLU A 522 19.56 20.69 -21.30
C GLU A 522 18.26 21.16 -21.97
N LYS A 523 17.90 22.44 -21.73
CA LYS A 523 16.80 23.19 -22.38
C LYS A 523 15.38 22.67 -22.12
N HIS A 524 15.22 21.51 -21.47
CA HIS A 524 13.92 20.97 -21.05
C HIS A 524 13.41 21.64 -19.76
N PRO A 525 12.08 21.86 -19.58
CA PRO A 525 11.51 22.45 -18.36
C PRO A 525 11.86 21.66 -17.08
N PHE A 526 11.56 20.37 -17.03
CA PHE A 526 12.05 19.44 -16.00
C PHE A 526 12.23 18.05 -16.62
N TYR A 527 13.46 17.55 -16.73
CA TYR A 527 13.76 16.19 -17.18
C TYR A 527 14.96 15.72 -16.38
N VAL A 528 14.66 15.05 -15.28
CA VAL A 528 15.62 14.61 -14.27
C VAL A 528 15.46 13.11 -14.13
N ALA A 529 16.54 12.40 -13.85
CA ALA A 529 16.40 11.04 -13.35
C ALA A 529 17.48 10.72 -12.31
N THR A 530 17.15 9.87 -11.36
CA THR A 530 17.99 9.46 -10.24
C THR A 530 18.20 7.94 -10.27
N GLN A 531 19.44 7.49 -10.09
CA GLN A 531 19.75 6.07 -9.95
C GLN A 531 19.30 5.53 -8.58
N TYR A 532 19.36 6.36 -7.54
CA TYR A 532 18.76 6.11 -6.22
C TYR A 532 17.22 6.21 -6.23
N HIS A 533 16.61 5.81 -5.11
CA HIS A 533 15.16 5.78 -4.87
C HIS A 533 14.71 6.93 -3.93
N PRO A 534 14.43 8.14 -4.47
CA PRO A 534 13.99 9.30 -3.68
C PRO A 534 12.69 9.09 -2.89
N GLU A 535 11.88 8.10 -3.23
CA GLU A 535 10.60 7.80 -2.58
C GLU A 535 10.74 7.25 -1.15
N TYR A 536 11.90 6.69 -0.79
CA TYR A 536 12.12 6.15 0.55
C TYR A 536 12.33 7.26 1.60
N LEU A 537 13.03 8.35 1.26
CA LEU A 537 13.31 9.46 2.18
C LEU A 537 12.22 10.55 2.20
N SER A 538 11.18 10.43 1.36
CA SER A 538 10.05 11.37 1.31
C SER A 538 9.23 11.35 2.60
N LYS A 539 9.04 12.50 3.27
CA LYS A 539 8.27 12.64 4.52
C LYS A 539 7.04 13.53 4.32
N VAL A 540 6.06 13.46 5.22
CA VAL A 540 4.77 14.18 5.03
C VAL A 540 4.94 15.71 5.07
N LEU A 541 5.78 16.22 5.97
CA LEU A 541 6.08 17.66 6.07
C LEU A 541 7.30 18.10 5.24
N ASP A 542 8.12 17.14 4.78
CA ASP A 542 9.29 17.37 3.93
C ASP A 542 9.30 16.36 2.78
N PRO A 543 8.62 16.67 1.66
CA PRO A 543 8.55 15.76 0.53
C PRO A 543 9.90 15.63 -0.18
N SER A 544 10.13 14.45 -0.74
CA SER A 544 11.35 14.17 -1.51
C SER A 544 11.54 15.12 -2.69
N LYS A 545 12.76 15.63 -2.86
CA LYS A 545 13.06 16.78 -3.73
C LYS A 545 12.84 16.49 -5.23
N PRO A 546 13.21 15.33 -5.80
CA PRO A 546 12.91 15.00 -7.20
C PRO A 546 11.41 14.90 -7.49
N PHE A 547 10.64 14.33 -6.56
CA PHE A 547 9.18 14.23 -6.66
C PHE A 547 8.51 15.61 -6.55
N LEU A 548 8.97 16.45 -5.62
CA LEU A 548 8.50 17.83 -5.52
C LEU A 548 8.82 18.64 -6.78
N GLY A 549 10.01 18.44 -7.36
CA GLY A 549 10.39 19.03 -8.64
C GLY A 549 9.46 18.63 -9.79
N LEU A 550 9.18 17.33 -9.94
CA LEU A 550 8.24 16.82 -10.96
C LEU A 550 6.85 17.44 -10.81
N VAL A 551 6.27 17.38 -9.60
CA VAL A 551 4.90 17.83 -9.35
C VAL A 551 4.79 19.35 -9.44
N ALA A 552 5.81 20.11 -9.01
CA ALA A 552 5.85 21.56 -9.18
C ALA A 552 6.03 21.97 -10.65
N ALA A 553 6.79 21.21 -11.46
CA ALA A 553 6.92 21.44 -12.89
C ALA A 553 5.62 21.16 -13.65
N ALA A 554 4.98 20.02 -13.38
CA ALA A 554 3.68 19.65 -13.94
C ALA A 554 2.58 20.66 -13.55
N ALA A 555 2.62 21.19 -12.32
CA ALA A 555 1.69 22.21 -11.84
C ALA A 555 2.06 23.66 -12.24
N GLY A 556 3.11 23.88 -13.04
CA GLY A 556 3.51 25.21 -13.52
C GLY A 556 4.06 26.17 -12.46
N VAL A 557 4.54 25.66 -11.31
CA VAL A 557 5.00 26.45 -10.15
C VAL A 557 6.45 26.16 -9.72
N LEU A 558 7.22 25.43 -10.55
CA LEU A 558 8.60 25.03 -10.23
C LEU A 558 9.49 26.22 -9.84
N ASP A 559 9.48 27.31 -10.61
CA ASP A 559 10.37 28.45 -10.34
C ASP A 559 10.12 29.08 -8.96
N LYS A 560 8.85 29.19 -8.55
CA LYS A 560 8.51 29.62 -7.19
C LYS A 560 9.06 28.65 -6.14
N VAL A 561 8.91 27.35 -6.34
CA VAL A 561 9.41 26.33 -5.40
C VAL A 561 10.94 26.36 -5.31
N LEU A 562 11.65 26.63 -6.41
CA LEU A 562 13.10 26.85 -6.42
C LEU A 562 13.49 28.10 -5.63
N ASP A 563 12.81 29.23 -5.85
CA ASP A 563 13.05 30.47 -5.10
C ASP A 563 12.78 30.29 -3.59
N ASP A 564 11.71 29.59 -3.22
CA ASP A 564 11.37 29.32 -1.82
C ASP A 564 12.47 28.48 -1.12
N PHE A 565 13.12 27.52 -1.80
CA PHE A 565 14.28 26.80 -1.23
C PHE A 565 15.55 27.66 -1.16
N VAL A 566 15.83 28.48 -2.17
CA VAL A 566 17.01 29.37 -2.20
C VAL A 566 16.91 30.47 -1.12
N LEU A 567 15.71 30.95 -0.84
CA LEU A 567 15.42 31.96 0.18
C LEU A 567 15.12 31.36 1.57
N ASN A 568 15.08 30.03 1.69
CA ASN A 568 14.71 29.29 2.90
C ASN A 568 13.34 29.70 3.48
N LEU A 569 12.34 29.89 2.60
CA LEU A 569 11.00 30.37 2.91
C LEU A 569 10.00 29.21 3.04
N ASP A 570 9.55 28.99 4.27
CA ASP A 570 8.53 27.99 4.57
C ASP A 570 7.14 28.48 4.12
N ILE A 571 6.65 28.03 2.94
CA ILE A 571 5.31 28.40 2.39
C ILE A 571 4.18 28.14 3.41
N VAL A 572 4.38 27.23 4.36
CA VAL A 572 3.45 26.93 5.46
C VAL A 572 3.15 28.19 6.31
N THR A 573 4.07 29.16 6.37
CA THR A 573 3.92 30.40 7.16
C THR A 573 3.27 31.56 6.39
N GLN A 574 3.10 31.49 5.07
CA GLN A 574 2.42 32.53 4.28
C GLN A 574 0.89 32.46 4.46
N ASN A 575 0.43 32.98 5.60
CA ASN A 575 -0.98 33.24 5.94
C ASN A 575 -1.09 34.42 6.93
N SER A 576 -0.68 35.62 6.48
CA SER A 576 -0.78 36.86 7.25
C SER A 576 -1.98 37.75 6.87
N ASP A 577 -2.92 37.23 6.07
CA ASP A 577 -4.11 37.95 5.57
C ASP A 577 -5.44 37.32 6.04
N THR A 578 -5.66 37.22 7.36
CA THR A 578 -7.04 37.27 7.97
C THR A 578 -7.02 37.39 9.51
N VAL A 579 -6.31 38.37 10.07
CA VAL A 579 -6.63 38.80 11.45
C VAL A 579 -7.91 39.63 11.40
N GLN A 580 -9.06 38.99 11.58
CA GLN A 580 -10.33 39.70 11.76
C GLN A 580 -10.28 40.49 13.08
N SER A 581 -10.30 41.82 12.96
CA SER A 581 -10.33 42.74 14.10
C SER A 581 -11.71 42.80 14.76
N GLY A 582 -12.05 41.73 15.48
CA GLY A 582 -13.16 41.73 16.43
C GLY A 582 -12.91 42.76 17.56
N PRO A 583 -13.95 43.47 18.04
CA PRO A 583 -13.76 44.54 19.02
C PRO A 583 -13.39 43.96 20.40
N LEU A 584 -12.15 44.23 20.84
CA LEU A 584 -11.75 43.96 22.21
C LEU A 584 -12.56 44.86 23.17
N ALA A 585 -13.35 44.23 24.04
CA ALA A 585 -13.92 44.89 25.19
C ALA A 585 -12.80 45.32 26.17
N ASN A 586 -13.06 46.35 26.97
CA ASN A 586 -12.07 46.84 27.95
C ASN A 586 -11.71 45.74 28.95
N ASP A 587 -10.41 45.59 29.25
CA ASP A 587 -10.04 45.40 30.65
C ASP A 587 -8.62 45.89 31.00
N VAL A 588 -8.45 46.18 32.29
CA VAL A 588 -7.42 46.98 32.95
C VAL A 588 -5.95 46.59 32.68
N VAL A 589 -5.08 47.59 32.42
CA VAL A 589 -3.60 47.46 32.47
C VAL A 589 -3.06 47.94 33.83
N PRO A 590 -2.31 47.11 34.58
CA PRO A 590 -1.55 47.53 35.76
C PRO A 590 -0.07 47.88 35.41
N PRO A 591 0.51 48.99 35.93
CA PRO A 591 1.90 49.36 35.63
C PRO A 591 2.90 48.98 36.74
N ASN A 592 4.06 48.38 36.36
CA ASN A 592 5.42 48.92 36.63
C ASN A 592 6.59 47.92 36.43
N ASN A 593 7.65 48.42 35.76
CA ASN A 593 9.11 48.26 35.98
C ASN A 593 9.70 46.96 36.58
N GLY A 594 10.71 46.40 35.89
CA GLY A 594 11.52 45.26 36.38
C GLY A 594 12.86 45.00 35.65
N VAL A 595 13.75 46.01 35.60
CA VAL A 595 15.22 45.96 35.34
C VAL A 595 15.81 44.78 34.52
N LEU A 596 16.41 45.09 33.36
CA LEU A 596 17.41 44.22 32.69
C LEU A 596 18.83 44.54 33.16
N HIS A 597 19.70 43.52 33.21
CA HIS A 597 21.15 43.64 33.38
C HIS A 597 21.87 42.90 32.24
N PRO A 598 22.98 43.43 31.69
CA PRO A 598 23.59 42.90 30.45
C PRO A 598 24.66 41.82 30.70
N GLY A 599 24.85 40.92 29.73
CA GLY A 599 25.96 39.97 29.69
C GLY A 599 25.98 39.11 28.42
N VAL A 600 27.18 38.90 27.88
CA VAL A 600 27.51 38.18 26.63
C VAL A 600 27.20 38.93 25.33
N GLY A 601 28.26 39.21 24.56
CA GLY A 601 28.22 39.56 23.13
C GLY A 601 29.08 38.56 22.35
N VAL A 602 28.96 38.59 21.01
CA VAL A 602 29.72 37.74 20.09
C VAL A 602 30.42 38.63 19.05
N ASP A 603 31.60 38.22 18.61
CA ASP A 603 32.61 39.06 17.94
C ASP A 603 32.46 39.08 16.40
N GLY A 604 32.91 40.18 15.78
CA GLY A 604 32.75 40.47 14.35
C GLY A 604 34.05 40.35 13.55
N GLY A 605 34.41 39.13 13.16
CA GLY A 605 35.63 38.87 12.37
C GLY A 605 35.52 39.33 10.92
N VAL A 606 36.36 40.29 10.50
CA VAL A 606 36.44 40.78 9.12
C VAL A 606 37.56 40.06 8.34
N GLY A 607 37.23 39.47 7.20
CA GLY A 607 38.20 38.97 6.22
C GLY A 607 38.56 40.05 5.20
N GLN A 608 39.85 40.19 4.87
CA GLN A 608 40.37 41.21 3.95
C GLN A 608 40.43 40.70 2.51
N HIS A 609 40.29 41.62 1.55
CA HIS A 609 40.79 41.48 0.18
C HIS A 609 41.71 42.66 -0.14
N ASP A 610 42.91 42.38 -0.64
CA ASP A 610 43.87 43.41 -1.06
C ASP A 610 43.53 43.95 -2.47
N GLY A 611 43.70 45.26 -2.66
CA GLY A 611 43.49 45.96 -3.93
C GLY A 611 44.15 47.34 -3.93
N VAL A 612 45.27 47.46 -4.63
CA VAL A 612 46.20 48.62 -4.54
C VAL A 612 45.63 49.91 -5.14
N LEU A 613 45.97 51.02 -4.47
CA LEU A 613 45.96 52.43 -4.89
C LEU A 613 45.85 52.74 -6.40
N ASP A 614 45.03 53.74 -6.73
CA ASP A 614 45.48 54.89 -7.53
C ASP A 614 44.76 56.18 -7.09
N SER A 615 45.20 57.34 -7.59
CA SER A 615 44.84 58.68 -7.07
C SER A 615 44.45 59.70 -8.15
N ASP A 616 43.61 60.67 -7.76
CA ASP A 616 43.29 61.94 -8.44
C ASP A 616 42.88 61.93 -9.93
N THR A 617 41.62 62.28 -10.23
CA THR A 617 41.33 63.48 -11.05
C THR A 617 39.84 63.93 -11.06
N TRP A 618 39.64 65.21 -10.73
CA TRP A 618 38.85 66.26 -11.42
C TRP A 618 37.55 65.82 -12.17
N ALA A 619 36.32 66.24 -11.83
CA ALA A 619 35.73 67.59 -11.63
C ALA A 619 34.98 68.16 -12.88
N ASN A 620 33.72 68.58 -12.65
CA ASN A 620 32.75 69.21 -13.58
C ASN A 620 32.23 68.31 -14.73
N GLY A 621 30.97 68.45 -15.19
CA GLY A 621 29.87 69.31 -14.74
C GLY A 621 28.58 69.13 -15.58
N ASP A 622 27.60 70.02 -15.34
CA ASP A 622 26.37 70.30 -16.15
C ASP A 622 25.17 69.30 -16.07
N VAL A 623 23.88 69.72 -16.14
CA VAL A 623 23.23 71.05 -16.14
C VAL A 623 21.74 70.98 -15.69
N TRP A 624 21.32 71.91 -14.82
CA TRP A 624 19.99 72.56 -14.60
C TRP A 624 18.65 71.86 -14.99
N THR A 625 17.75 71.55 -14.01
CA THR A 625 16.44 72.22 -13.63
C THR A 625 15.27 72.18 -14.66
N GLN A 626 13.96 72.33 -14.34
CA GLN A 626 13.25 73.06 -13.26
C GLN A 626 11.76 72.60 -13.06
N HIS A 627 11.03 73.24 -12.10
CA HIS A 627 9.60 73.22 -11.66
C HIS A 627 8.45 72.94 -12.68
N ASP A 628 7.16 72.71 -12.32
CA ASP A 628 6.42 72.80 -11.02
C ASP A 628 5.41 71.61 -10.80
N VAL A 629 4.17 71.60 -10.25
CA VAL A 629 3.12 72.60 -9.86
C VAL A 629 2.18 72.08 -8.72
N TRP A 630 1.18 72.89 -8.29
CA TRP A 630 0.35 72.73 -7.07
C TRP A 630 -1.07 72.11 -7.19
N THR A 631 -1.58 71.57 -6.05
CA THR A 631 -3.01 71.44 -5.58
C THR A 631 -3.97 70.47 -6.31
N ASN A 632 -4.92 69.78 -5.63
CA ASN A 632 -6.01 70.37 -4.81
C ASN A 632 -6.68 69.42 -3.77
N LEU A 633 -7.60 69.97 -2.95
CA LEU A 633 -8.37 69.31 -1.86
C LEU A 633 -9.89 69.35 -2.10
N GLY A 634 -10.67 68.39 -1.55
CA GLY A 634 -12.16 68.44 -1.56
C GLY A 634 -12.87 67.23 -0.92
N THR A 635 -13.99 67.45 -0.22
CA THR A 635 -14.71 66.46 0.63
C THR A 635 -16.24 66.46 0.41
N PHE A 636 -16.94 65.44 0.97
CA PHE A 636 -18.41 65.21 0.98
C PHE A 636 -19.00 64.66 -0.35
N THR A 637 -20.16 63.98 -0.40
CA THR A 637 -21.31 63.87 0.53
C THR A 637 -21.81 62.43 0.76
N ASN A 638 -22.65 62.24 1.80
CA ASN A 638 -23.40 61.01 2.09
C ASN A 638 -24.85 61.09 1.54
N SER A 639 -25.37 60.01 0.94
CA SER A 639 -26.79 59.87 0.56
C SER A 639 -27.18 58.39 0.41
N GLY A 640 -28.15 57.92 1.20
CA GLY A 640 -28.58 56.50 1.21
C GLY A 640 -29.84 56.22 0.38
N VAL A 641 -30.02 54.95 0.00
CA VAL A 641 -31.24 54.39 -0.62
C VAL A 641 -31.54 53.01 -0.02
N GLN A 642 -32.81 52.71 0.26
CA GLN A 642 -33.30 51.37 0.60
C GLN A 642 -34.13 50.78 -0.56
N VAL A 643 -33.80 49.56 -0.99
CA VAL A 643 -34.72 48.57 -1.59
C VAL A 643 -34.12 47.20 -1.22
N GLN A 644 -34.72 46.35 -0.38
CA GLN A 644 -35.84 45.43 -0.65
C GLN A 644 -35.66 44.55 -1.91
N GLY A 645 -35.95 43.25 -1.77
CA GLY A 645 -35.79 42.25 -2.83
C GLY A 645 -37.11 41.88 -3.54
N GLY A 646 -37.00 41.26 -4.71
CA GLY A 646 -38.15 40.82 -5.51
C GLY A 646 -37.75 39.88 -6.66
N THR A 647 -38.30 38.67 -6.64
CA THR A 647 -38.17 37.56 -7.60
C THR A 647 -38.54 37.88 -9.06
N GLY A 648 -37.92 37.24 -10.07
CA GLY A 648 -38.26 37.49 -11.49
C GLY A 648 -37.70 36.56 -12.60
N LYS A 649 -37.95 35.24 -12.54
CA LYS A 649 -38.02 34.21 -13.63
C LYS A 649 -37.11 34.24 -14.90
N GLU A 650 -36.38 33.13 -15.06
CA GLU A 650 -36.35 32.15 -16.20
C GLU A 650 -36.39 32.60 -17.68
N VAL A 651 -35.39 32.10 -18.46
CA VAL A 651 -35.60 31.26 -19.66
C VAL A 651 -34.53 30.14 -19.65
N LEU A 652 -34.87 28.92 -20.08
CA LEU A 652 -33.99 27.74 -20.09
C LEU A 652 -33.17 27.58 -21.39
N TRP A 653 -32.10 26.78 -21.36
CA TRP A 653 -31.98 25.51 -22.11
C TRP A 653 -30.90 24.59 -21.46
N LEU A 654 -30.97 23.29 -21.72
CA LEU A 654 -30.21 22.19 -21.07
C LEU A 654 -28.82 21.96 -21.73
N THR A 655 -27.86 21.13 -21.24
CA THR A 655 -27.96 19.83 -20.53
C THR A 655 -26.81 19.52 -19.53
N ASP A 656 -27.20 19.05 -18.35
CA ASP A 656 -26.70 17.94 -17.49
C ASP A 656 -25.17 17.64 -17.38
N ILE A 657 -24.51 17.56 -16.21
CA ILE A 657 -24.81 16.95 -14.86
C ILE A 657 -24.59 15.42 -14.90
N HIS A 658 -23.49 14.83 -14.38
CA HIS A 658 -22.90 14.81 -13.01
C HIS A 658 -23.74 13.97 -12.00
N PRO A 659 -23.33 12.74 -11.62
CA PRO A 659 -24.12 11.88 -10.75
C PRO A 659 -23.80 12.08 -9.25
N GLU A 660 -24.83 12.29 -8.43
CA GLU A 660 -24.83 12.02 -6.98
C GLU A 660 -26.24 11.55 -6.53
N PRO A 661 -26.39 10.88 -5.37
CA PRO A 661 -27.43 9.89 -5.16
C PRO A 661 -28.78 10.41 -4.66
N PHE A 662 -29.87 9.73 -5.06
CA PHE A 662 -31.21 9.97 -4.53
C PHE A 662 -31.43 9.29 -3.17
N GLN A 663 -31.75 10.08 -2.15
CA GLN A 663 -32.59 9.63 -1.02
C GLN A 663 -34.07 9.83 -1.36
N VAL A 664 -34.95 9.01 -0.78
CA VAL A 664 -36.41 9.16 -0.86
C VAL A 664 -37.00 9.27 0.54
N GLU A 665 -37.38 10.48 0.94
CA GLU A 665 -38.20 10.70 2.13
C GLU A 665 -39.69 10.46 1.80
N GLY A 666 -40.38 9.70 2.66
CA GLY A 666 -41.79 9.34 2.46
C GLY A 666 -42.77 10.44 2.86
N VAL A 667 -43.37 11.13 1.89
CA VAL A 667 -44.44 12.11 2.15
C VAL A 667 -45.81 11.41 2.28
N LYS A 668 -46.54 11.72 3.35
CA LYS A 668 -47.82 11.09 3.70
C LYS A 668 -49.00 11.88 3.10
N GLY A 669 -49.83 11.24 2.28
CA GLY A 669 -51.05 11.84 1.73
C GLY A 669 -52.14 10.80 1.47
N LEU A 670 -53.38 11.11 1.85
CA LEU A 670 -54.58 10.35 1.45
C LEU A 670 -55.23 11.01 0.23
N LEU A 671 -55.98 10.25 -0.57
CA LEU A 671 -57.45 10.38 -0.71
C LEU A 671 -58.04 9.39 -1.76
N PHE A 672 -59.00 8.56 -1.33
CA PHE A 672 -60.19 8.03 -2.05
C PHE A 672 -60.13 7.18 -3.35
N ASN A 673 -60.77 6.00 -3.26
CA ASN A 673 -61.77 5.42 -4.19
C ASN A 673 -61.57 5.51 -5.72
N GLN A 674 -61.28 4.38 -6.40
CA GLN A 674 -62.29 3.52 -7.07
C GLN A 674 -61.67 2.34 -7.84
N ASP A 675 -62.48 1.31 -8.11
CA ASP A 675 -62.10 0.07 -8.82
C ASP A 675 -62.33 0.13 -10.36
N TRP A 676 -62.01 -0.98 -11.04
CA TRP A 676 -62.38 -1.41 -12.42
C TRP A 676 -61.48 -1.03 -13.63
N GLU A 677 -60.68 -2.03 -14.04
CA GLU A 677 -60.53 -2.60 -15.39
C GLU A 677 -60.49 -1.72 -16.68
N SER A 678 -59.42 -1.85 -17.48
CA SER A 678 -59.47 -2.43 -18.86
C SER A 678 -58.17 -2.27 -19.70
N PHE A 679 -57.61 -3.41 -20.15
CA PHE A 679 -57.33 -3.87 -21.54
C PHE A 679 -57.09 -2.87 -22.71
N LEU A 680 -56.34 -3.14 -23.80
CA LEU A 680 -55.58 -4.34 -24.27
C LEU A 680 -54.60 -3.97 -25.44
N PHE A 681 -53.59 -4.83 -25.67
CA PHE A 681 -53.06 -5.38 -26.96
C PHE A 681 -51.51 -5.46 -26.99
N ASN A 682 -50.85 -6.53 -27.47
CA ASN A 682 -51.33 -7.78 -28.10
C ASN A 682 -50.36 -8.98 -27.88
N GLY A 683 -50.91 -10.20 -27.81
CA GLY A 683 -50.21 -11.47 -28.14
C GLY A 683 -49.42 -12.17 -27.02
N GLY A 684 -49.92 -13.24 -26.37
CA GLY A 684 -51.28 -13.80 -26.42
C GLY A 684 -51.41 -15.20 -25.78
N TRP A 685 -52.66 -15.64 -25.59
CA TRP A 685 -53.12 -16.98 -25.11
C TRP A 685 -52.86 -17.29 -23.62
N LEU A 686 -53.86 -17.16 -22.73
CA LEU A 686 -54.99 -18.09 -22.41
C LEU A 686 -54.49 -19.42 -21.80
N HIS A 687 -55.00 -20.00 -20.70
CA HIS A 687 -56.01 -19.70 -19.66
C HIS A 687 -55.78 -20.75 -18.53
N PHE A 688 -56.28 -20.75 -17.28
CA PHE A 688 -57.17 -19.95 -16.39
C PHE A 688 -56.82 -20.40 -14.92
N ASN A 689 -57.40 -20.03 -13.77
CA ASN A 689 -58.58 -19.22 -13.35
C ASN A 689 -58.33 -18.56 -11.97
N GLN A 690 -59.31 -17.85 -11.40
CA GLN A 690 -59.33 -17.35 -10.00
C GLN A 690 -60.13 -18.26 -9.05
N VAL A 691 -59.81 -18.20 -7.74
CA VAL A 691 -60.81 -18.07 -6.64
C VAL A 691 -60.27 -17.09 -5.59
N ASP A 692 -61.18 -16.30 -5.02
CA ASP A 692 -60.99 -15.11 -4.19
C ASP A 692 -60.55 -15.29 -2.71
N ASN A 693 -59.93 -14.20 -2.19
CA ASN A 693 -60.10 -13.55 -0.88
C ASN A 693 -60.18 -14.38 0.43
N PHE A 694 -59.44 -13.94 1.46
CA PHE A 694 -59.99 -13.08 2.54
C PHE A 694 -58.89 -12.43 3.41
N TRP A 695 -59.28 -11.44 4.23
CA TRP A 695 -58.41 -10.61 5.10
C TRP A 695 -58.73 -10.82 6.60
N VAL A 696 -57.88 -10.21 7.46
CA VAL A 696 -58.18 -9.55 8.78
C VAL A 696 -57.46 -10.11 10.03
N GLN A 697 -56.41 -9.37 10.42
CA GLN A 697 -55.99 -8.90 11.76
C GLN A 697 -55.73 -9.83 12.98
N ASP A 698 -54.58 -9.55 13.61
CA ASP A 698 -54.29 -9.29 15.03
C ASP A 698 -54.89 -10.18 16.15
N VAL A 699 -53.99 -10.73 17.00
CA VAL A 699 -53.89 -10.38 18.44
C VAL A 699 -52.55 -10.91 19.02
N GLN A 700 -52.05 -10.29 20.10
CA GLN A 700 -50.76 -10.60 20.72
C GLN A 700 -50.83 -11.70 21.81
N THR A 701 -49.64 -12.14 22.24
CA THR A 701 -49.27 -12.85 23.49
C THR A 701 -49.52 -14.36 23.61
N GLY A 702 -48.43 -15.12 23.75
CA GLY A 702 -48.24 -15.91 24.98
C GLY A 702 -48.03 -17.43 24.91
N ILE A 703 -46.77 -17.86 24.72
CA ILE A 703 -46.11 -19.01 25.41
C ILE A 703 -46.41 -20.46 24.94
N ASP A 704 -45.30 -21.20 24.73
CA ASP A 704 -45.04 -22.66 24.74
C ASP A 704 -45.71 -23.68 23.77
N SER A 705 -44.90 -24.07 22.78
CA SER A 705 -44.33 -25.45 22.63
C SER A 705 -44.89 -26.45 21.59
N VAL A 706 -43.93 -27.27 21.10
CA VAL A 706 -44.04 -28.51 20.30
C VAL A 706 -44.47 -28.39 18.83
N THR A 707 -43.73 -29.10 17.97
CA THR A 707 -43.96 -29.36 16.54
C THR A 707 -44.67 -30.68 16.32
N ASP A 708 -45.54 -30.79 15.30
CA ASP A 708 -45.66 -31.93 14.37
C ASP A 708 -46.82 -31.70 13.36
N GLU A 709 -47.02 -32.66 12.44
CA GLU A 709 -47.97 -32.69 11.31
C GLU A 709 -47.64 -31.68 10.17
N PHE A 710 -47.53 -32.05 8.89
CA PHE A 710 -48.12 -33.17 8.14
C PHE A 710 -47.15 -33.86 7.17
N ASP A 711 -47.20 -35.20 7.16
CA ASP A 711 -46.58 -36.06 6.16
C ASP A 711 -47.70 -36.88 5.49
N TRP A 712 -48.12 -36.52 4.25
CA TRP A 712 -48.90 -37.37 3.33
C TRP A 712 -49.18 -36.69 1.97
N LEU A 713 -48.37 -36.98 0.93
CA LEU A 713 -48.78 -37.23 -0.47
C LEU A 713 -47.59 -37.25 -1.44
N PHE A 714 -46.99 -38.42 -1.62
CA PHE A 714 -46.18 -38.77 -2.79
C PHE A 714 -46.79 -40.02 -3.44
N ASN A 715 -47.23 -39.94 -4.71
CA ASN A 715 -47.17 -41.08 -5.62
C ASN A 715 -47.46 -40.80 -7.11
N GLU A 716 -46.80 -41.62 -7.94
CA GLU A 716 -47.09 -42.01 -9.34
C GLU A 716 -47.02 -41.05 -10.57
N SER A 717 -46.60 -41.67 -11.69
CA SER A 717 -46.98 -41.39 -13.11
C SER A 717 -46.14 -40.46 -14.02
N VAL A 718 -44.83 -40.74 -14.09
CA VAL A 718 -44.13 -41.28 -15.29
C VAL A 718 -44.55 -40.81 -16.72
N ASN A 719 -43.54 -40.34 -17.48
CA ASN A 719 -43.41 -40.26 -18.97
C ASN A 719 -44.33 -39.36 -19.82
N GLN A 720 -43.73 -38.33 -20.44
CA GLN A 720 -43.45 -38.36 -21.89
C GLN A 720 -42.30 -37.42 -22.30
N VAL A 721 -41.62 -37.73 -23.40
CA VAL A 721 -40.48 -36.97 -23.94
C VAL A 721 -40.93 -36.14 -25.15
N TRP A 722 -40.60 -34.85 -25.18
CA TRP A 722 -40.54 -34.04 -26.40
C TRP A 722 -39.28 -33.19 -26.39
N SER A 723 -38.62 -33.06 -27.54
CA SER A 723 -37.31 -32.41 -27.67
C SER A 723 -37.42 -30.96 -28.14
N GLY A 724 -36.62 -30.08 -27.53
CA GLY A 724 -36.55 -28.65 -27.88
C GLY A 724 -35.21 -28.06 -27.48
N ASN A 725 -34.25 -28.05 -28.40
CA ASN A 725 -32.93 -27.44 -28.15
C ASN A 725 -33.03 -25.91 -28.27
N VAL A 726 -32.70 -25.20 -27.20
CA VAL A 726 -32.24 -23.81 -27.25
C VAL A 726 -30.92 -23.76 -26.49
N VAL A 727 -29.85 -23.36 -27.18
CA VAL A 727 -28.52 -23.21 -26.58
C VAL A 727 -28.36 -21.76 -26.14
N HIS A 728 -28.06 -21.57 -24.86
CA HIS A 728 -27.39 -20.37 -24.36
C HIS A 728 -26.44 -20.80 -23.24
N ASN A 729 -25.35 -20.06 -23.07
CA ASN A 729 -24.22 -20.50 -22.25
C ASN A 729 -24.52 -20.48 -20.74
N ASP A 730 -23.63 -21.14 -19.99
CA ASP A 730 -23.35 -20.87 -18.57
C ASP A 730 -24.48 -21.19 -17.58
N THR A 731 -25.08 -22.38 -17.70
CA THR A 731 -25.85 -23.00 -16.61
C THR A 731 -25.75 -24.53 -16.64
N VAL A 732 -25.33 -25.15 -15.55
CA VAL A 732 -25.43 -26.61 -15.33
C VAL A 732 -26.42 -26.88 -14.19
N PHE A 733 -27.54 -27.55 -14.52
CA PHE A 733 -28.50 -27.99 -13.50
C PHE A 733 -27.99 -29.22 -12.75
N GLY A 734 -27.69 -29.06 -11.45
CA GLY A 734 -27.40 -30.16 -10.53
C GLY A 734 -28.61 -30.50 -9.66
N TRP A 735 -29.13 -31.73 -9.76
CA TRP A 735 -30.01 -32.33 -8.76
C TRP A 735 -29.18 -33.21 -7.82
N LEU A 736 -29.53 -33.25 -6.53
CA LEU A 736 -29.04 -34.29 -5.62
C LEU A 736 -30.20 -35.06 -5.00
N VAL A 737 -30.05 -36.37 -4.87
CA VAL A 737 -31.12 -37.30 -4.46
C VAL A 737 -31.01 -37.62 -2.97
N ASN A 738 -32.15 -37.66 -2.29
CA ASN A 738 -32.27 -38.12 -0.90
C ASN A 738 -31.98 -39.63 -0.79
N LEU A 739 -31.02 -40.01 0.05
CA LEU A 739 -30.82 -41.38 0.55
C LEU A 739 -30.83 -41.36 2.07
N GLY A 740 -32.04 -41.36 2.64
CA GLY A 740 -32.24 -41.33 4.09
C GLY A 740 -31.75 -42.59 4.80
N GLY A 741 -31.03 -42.39 5.91
CA GLY A 741 -30.56 -43.46 6.79
C GLY A 741 -30.33 -42.91 8.21
N ASP A 742 -31.37 -42.99 9.04
CA ASP A 742 -31.37 -42.96 10.50
C ASP A 742 -30.39 -42.00 11.20
N ASN A 743 -30.60 -40.68 11.05
CA ASN A 743 -30.50 -39.67 12.13
C ASN A 743 -30.92 -38.28 11.62
N GLY A 744 -32.14 -37.84 11.95
CA GLY A 744 -32.75 -36.62 11.41
C GLY A 744 -32.03 -35.32 11.79
N THR A 745 -31.17 -34.82 10.90
CA THR A 745 -30.45 -33.54 11.08
C THR A 745 -30.49 -32.74 9.78
N LEU A 746 -31.21 -31.62 9.76
CA LEU A 746 -31.30 -30.74 8.58
C LEU A 746 -30.08 -29.80 8.53
N THR A 747 -29.37 -29.76 7.40
CA THR A 747 -28.28 -28.79 7.16
C THR A 747 -28.47 -28.13 5.79
N THR A 748 -28.17 -26.84 5.71
CA THR A 748 -28.53 -25.95 4.59
C THR A 748 -27.83 -26.28 3.28
N VAL A 749 -28.55 -26.19 2.16
CA VAL A 749 -28.00 -26.21 0.80
C VAL A 749 -27.65 -24.78 0.36
N GLY A 750 -26.45 -24.59 -0.21
CA GLY A 750 -26.02 -23.33 -0.82
C GLY A 750 -25.79 -23.49 -2.33
N PHE A 751 -25.97 -22.40 -3.08
CA PHE A 751 -25.60 -22.31 -4.49
C PHE A 751 -24.12 -21.94 -4.62
N VAL A 752 -23.45 -22.42 -5.67
CA VAL A 752 -22.05 -22.07 -6.00
C VAL A 752 -21.99 -21.77 -7.49
N GLU A 753 -21.50 -20.58 -7.86
CA GLU A 753 -21.15 -20.24 -9.24
C GLU A 753 -19.75 -20.78 -9.57
N LEU A 754 -19.59 -21.29 -10.79
CA LEU A 754 -18.41 -22.10 -11.18
C LEU A 754 -17.10 -21.27 -11.19
N ASP A 755 -17.22 -19.95 -11.31
CA ASP A 755 -16.11 -18.99 -11.36
C ASP A 755 -15.34 -18.87 -10.03
N GLN A 756 -15.87 -19.40 -8.92
CA GLN A 756 -15.17 -19.40 -7.61
C GLN A 756 -14.28 -20.64 -7.36
N LEU A 757 -14.13 -21.55 -8.33
CA LEU A 757 -13.39 -22.80 -8.13
C LEU A 757 -11.96 -22.82 -8.72
N PHE A 758 -11.52 -21.72 -9.35
CA PHE A 758 -10.21 -21.60 -10.00
C PHE A 758 -9.36 -20.41 -9.51
N GLU A 759 -9.39 -20.15 -8.21
CA GLU A 759 -8.39 -19.30 -7.55
C GLU A 759 -7.62 -20.05 -6.45
N TRP A 760 -6.29 -19.96 -6.52
CA TRP A 760 -5.29 -20.35 -5.50
C TRP A 760 -5.18 -21.83 -5.09
N VAL A 761 -4.27 -22.58 -5.71
CA VAL A 761 -3.08 -23.18 -5.02
C VAL A 761 -1.94 -23.34 -6.03
N VAL A 762 -0.78 -22.74 -5.76
CA VAL A 762 0.53 -23.19 -6.24
C VAL A 762 1.43 -23.29 -5.01
N ALA A 763 2.23 -24.34 -4.88
CA ALA A 763 3.10 -24.57 -3.73
C ALA A 763 4.52 -24.95 -4.20
N ASP A 764 5.52 -24.22 -3.72
CA ASP A 764 6.92 -24.43 -4.11
C ASP A 764 7.48 -25.73 -3.57
N ASN A 765 8.00 -26.59 -4.45
CA ASN A 765 9.29 -27.29 -4.33
C ASN A 765 9.54 -28.28 -5.50
N VAL A 766 9.74 -27.75 -6.72
CA VAL A 766 10.29 -28.55 -7.84
C VAL A 766 11.35 -27.74 -8.59
N ARG A 767 12.57 -28.27 -8.70
CA ARG A 767 13.55 -27.77 -9.67
C ARG A 767 13.13 -28.24 -11.06
N VAL A 768 12.61 -27.33 -11.87
CA VAL A 768 12.29 -27.61 -13.27
C VAL A 768 13.59 -27.79 -14.06
N GLN A 769 13.87 -29.04 -14.46
CA GLN A 769 14.67 -29.35 -15.64
C GLN A 769 13.80 -30.17 -16.58
N HIS A 770 13.60 -29.64 -17.78
CA HIS A 770 12.59 -30.03 -18.78
C HIS A 770 11.14 -29.70 -18.40
N GLU A 771 10.45 -29.09 -19.36
CA GLU A 771 9.02 -28.79 -19.36
C GLU A 771 8.23 -30.03 -19.85
N GLU A 772 7.01 -30.23 -19.34
CA GLU A 772 5.81 -30.79 -20.03
C GLU A 772 4.76 -31.34 -19.04
N TRP A 773 5.12 -31.64 -17.78
CA TRP A 773 4.23 -32.34 -16.84
C TRP A 773 4.08 -31.62 -15.50
N GLY A 774 2.86 -31.61 -14.94
CA GLY A 774 2.54 -31.06 -13.63
C GLY A 774 1.66 -32.02 -12.81
N VAL A 775 1.93 -32.13 -11.51
CA VAL A 775 1.19 -32.98 -10.56
C VAL A 775 0.78 -32.15 -9.36
N VAL A 776 -0.50 -32.17 -8.99
CA VAL A 776 -1.03 -31.45 -7.82
C VAL A 776 -1.22 -32.44 -6.67
N LEU A 777 -0.73 -32.09 -5.48
CA LEU A 777 -0.74 -32.95 -4.30
C LEU A 777 -1.59 -32.29 -3.20
N LEU A 778 -2.87 -32.69 -3.11
CA LEU A 778 -3.80 -32.17 -2.11
C LEU A 778 -3.50 -32.75 -0.73
N GLN A 779 -2.84 -31.96 0.12
CA GLN A 779 -2.52 -32.33 1.50
C GLN A 779 -3.00 -31.28 2.51
N HIS A 780 -4.33 -31.20 2.74
CA HIS A 780 -4.95 -31.02 4.07
C HIS A 780 -6.49 -30.93 3.97
N PHE A 781 -7.20 -32.05 4.17
CA PHE A 781 -8.63 -32.02 4.49
C PHE A 781 -9.07 -33.14 5.46
N PHE A 782 -8.20 -33.48 6.42
CA PHE A 782 -8.53 -34.40 7.52
C PHE A 782 -7.99 -33.89 8.86
N SER A 783 -8.90 -33.40 9.70
CA SER A 783 -8.65 -33.15 11.13
C SER A 783 -9.78 -33.63 12.06
N GLN A 784 -10.84 -34.24 11.53
CA GLN A 784 -11.85 -34.99 12.29
C GLN A 784 -12.24 -36.30 11.60
N LEU A 785 -11.28 -37.23 11.48
CA LEU A 785 -11.57 -38.67 11.45
C LEU A 785 -10.29 -39.42 11.86
N GLN A 786 -10.40 -40.27 12.89
CA GLN A 786 -9.30 -41.14 13.30
C GLN A 786 -9.35 -42.43 12.48
N TRP A 787 -8.16 -42.93 12.10
CA TRP A 787 -7.94 -44.21 11.39
C TRP A 787 -8.40 -44.27 9.92
N THR A 788 -7.47 -44.00 8.99
CA THR A 788 -6.96 -45.03 8.06
C THR A 788 -5.72 -44.51 7.34
N SER A 789 -4.89 -45.41 6.79
CA SER A 789 -3.62 -45.09 6.16
C SER A 789 -3.60 -45.50 4.68
N GLY A 790 -3.54 -44.53 3.77
CA GLY A 790 -3.36 -44.77 2.34
C GLY A 790 -3.45 -43.49 1.51
N THR A 791 -2.39 -43.16 0.79
CA THR A 791 -2.36 -42.01 -0.15
C THR A 791 -2.94 -42.44 -1.50
N GLN A 792 -3.86 -41.65 -2.04
CA GLN A 792 -4.34 -41.78 -3.42
C GLN A 792 -3.82 -40.62 -4.27
N TRP A 793 -3.71 -40.84 -5.58
CA TRP A 793 -3.15 -39.88 -6.54
C TRP A 793 -4.13 -39.63 -7.67
N LEU A 794 -4.21 -38.39 -8.15
CA LEU A 794 -4.94 -37.97 -9.33
C LEU A 794 -3.95 -37.35 -10.32
N LEU A 795 -4.07 -37.70 -11.60
CA LEU A 795 -3.21 -37.24 -12.67
C LEU A 795 -4.07 -36.64 -13.78
N PHE A 796 -3.79 -35.40 -14.19
CA PHE A 796 -4.41 -34.77 -15.34
C PHE A 796 -3.37 -34.62 -16.45
N ASN A 797 -3.72 -35.06 -17.66
CA ASN A 797 -2.96 -34.76 -18.88
C ASN A 797 -3.59 -33.54 -19.58
N ARG A 798 -2.78 -32.65 -20.15
CA ARG A 798 -3.24 -31.43 -20.84
C ARG A 798 -2.90 -31.47 -22.33
N GLU A 799 -3.43 -32.46 -23.04
CA GLU A 799 -3.49 -32.39 -24.51
C GLU A 799 -4.77 -31.71 -24.98
N SER A 800 -4.65 -30.85 -25.99
CA SER A 800 -5.74 -30.03 -26.50
C SER A 800 -6.55 -30.75 -27.58
N ASN A 801 -7.64 -31.41 -27.19
CA ASN A 801 -8.77 -31.65 -28.10
C ASN A 801 -10.10 -31.73 -27.36
N ARG A 802 -11.20 -31.51 -28.09
CA ARG A 802 -12.56 -31.48 -27.55
C ARG A 802 -13.19 -32.88 -27.53
N ASP A 803 -14.32 -32.98 -26.84
CA ASP A 803 -15.28 -34.08 -26.85
C ASP A 803 -14.84 -35.42 -26.21
N THR A 804 -14.77 -35.44 -24.88
CA THR A 804 -15.02 -36.68 -24.09
C THR A 804 -15.64 -36.33 -22.74
N VAL A 805 -16.75 -37.00 -22.38
CA VAL A 805 -17.38 -36.87 -21.05
C VAL A 805 -17.08 -38.13 -20.24
N PHE A 806 -16.38 -37.98 -19.12
CA PHE A 806 -16.16 -39.04 -18.14
C PHE A 806 -17.03 -38.83 -16.90
N SER A 807 -17.94 -39.77 -16.64
CA SER A 807 -18.73 -39.84 -15.41
C SER A 807 -18.20 -40.94 -14.53
N PHE A 808 -17.73 -40.60 -13.32
CA PHE A 808 -17.35 -41.58 -12.30
C PHE A 808 -18.44 -41.70 -11.23
N VAL A 809 -18.90 -42.94 -10.99
CA VAL A 809 -19.76 -43.30 -9.87
C VAL A 809 -18.89 -44.02 -8.84
N LEU A 810 -18.99 -43.62 -7.57
CA LEU A 810 -18.23 -44.21 -6.48
C LEU A 810 -19.20 -44.70 -5.39
N LEU A 811 -19.40 -46.02 -5.35
CA LEU A 811 -20.19 -46.70 -4.32
C LEU A 811 -19.44 -47.97 -3.86
N GLN A 812 -19.63 -48.33 -2.59
CA GLN A 812 -18.62 -49.05 -1.82
C GLN A 812 -19.18 -50.33 -1.15
N SER A 813 -18.85 -51.52 -1.70
CA SER A 813 -18.59 -52.74 -0.91
C SER A 813 -18.34 -53.98 -1.78
N GLY A 814 -17.35 -54.80 -1.39
CA GLY A 814 -17.50 -56.27 -1.37
C GLY A 814 -17.51 -57.08 -2.68
N ASN A 815 -16.32 -57.61 -3.01
CA ASN A 815 -16.06 -58.84 -3.78
C ASN A 815 -16.29 -58.89 -5.30
N HIS A 816 -15.31 -59.54 -5.95
CA HIS A 816 -15.26 -60.06 -7.33
C HIS A 816 -15.10 -59.06 -8.48
N ASP A 817 -13.88 -59.07 -9.04
CA ASP A 817 -13.52 -58.39 -10.29
C ASP A 817 -14.22 -58.99 -11.51
N PHE A 818 -14.74 -58.13 -12.38
CA PHE A 818 -14.98 -58.42 -13.79
C PHE A 818 -14.46 -57.24 -14.62
N TRP A 819 -13.72 -57.53 -15.67
CA TRP A 819 -13.25 -56.53 -16.64
C TRP A 819 -13.92 -56.77 -17.98
N SER A 820 -14.47 -55.71 -18.58
CA SER A 820 -14.86 -55.70 -19.99
C SER A 820 -14.34 -54.42 -20.64
N VAL A 821 -13.82 -54.55 -21.85
CA VAL A 821 -13.42 -53.43 -22.70
C VAL A 821 -14.31 -53.49 -23.93
N VAL A 822 -14.94 -52.35 -24.24
CA VAL A 822 -15.81 -52.20 -25.43
C VAL A 822 -15.09 -51.27 -26.39
N ASP A 823 -14.87 -51.72 -27.63
CA ASP A 823 -14.30 -50.87 -28.67
C ASP A 823 -15.34 -49.92 -29.28
N SER A 824 -14.89 -49.03 -30.16
CA SER A 824 -15.72 -48.03 -30.83
C SER A 824 -16.74 -48.59 -31.84
N GLN A 825 -16.98 -49.91 -31.88
CA GLN A 825 -17.98 -50.57 -32.73
C GLN A 825 -18.98 -51.46 -31.96
N HIS A 826 -19.01 -51.35 -30.61
CA HIS A 826 -20.08 -51.88 -29.75
C HIS A 826 -20.35 -53.40 -29.83
N ASN A 827 -19.32 -54.22 -30.03
CA ASN A 827 -19.41 -55.67 -29.79
C ASN A 827 -18.88 -56.03 -28.40
N VAL A 828 -19.59 -56.92 -27.68
CA VAL A 828 -19.19 -57.44 -26.37
C VAL A 828 -18.82 -58.91 -26.52
N SER A 829 -17.53 -59.24 -26.40
CA SER A 829 -17.04 -60.62 -26.37
C SER A 829 -16.74 -61.08 -24.94
N ASP A 830 -17.67 -61.82 -24.35
CA ASP A 830 -17.45 -62.56 -23.10
C ASP A 830 -16.57 -63.79 -23.33
N THR A 831 -15.47 -63.91 -22.58
CA THR A 831 -14.57 -65.09 -22.58
C THR A 831 -14.06 -65.40 -21.17
N GLY A 832 -14.92 -65.98 -20.34
CA GLY A 832 -14.57 -66.36 -18.96
C GLY A 832 -13.49 -67.46 -18.82
N LEU A 833 -12.74 -67.36 -17.71
CA LEU A 833 -12.03 -68.45 -16.99
C LEU A 833 -11.26 -69.49 -17.83
N GLY A 834 -10.01 -69.20 -18.23
CA GLY A 834 -9.17 -70.23 -18.87
C GLY A 834 -7.69 -69.95 -19.11
N LYS A 835 -6.86 -69.99 -18.05
CA LYS A 835 -5.38 -69.87 -18.05
C LYS A 835 -4.86 -68.45 -18.35
N GLY A 836 -3.73 -68.10 -17.72
CA GLY A 836 -3.17 -66.74 -17.77
C GLY A 836 -2.17 -66.51 -18.90
N LEU A 837 -1.86 -65.23 -19.11
CA LEU A 837 -0.78 -64.72 -19.95
C LEU A 837 0.03 -63.70 -19.14
N ASP A 838 1.35 -63.78 -19.26
CA ASP A 838 2.30 -62.84 -18.65
C ASP A 838 2.54 -61.67 -19.64
N LEU A 839 2.53 -60.45 -19.13
CA LEU A 839 2.77 -59.22 -19.90
C LEU A 839 3.88 -58.35 -19.28
N VAL A 840 4.86 -58.96 -18.61
CA VAL A 840 6.20 -58.35 -18.42
C VAL A 840 7.03 -58.51 -19.71
N GLN A 841 6.46 -58.04 -20.84
CA GLN A 841 7.11 -57.91 -22.15
C GLN A 841 6.20 -57.09 -23.10
N ASP A 842 6.40 -55.76 -23.08
CA ASP A 842 6.40 -54.85 -24.26
C ASP A 842 6.15 -53.37 -23.87
N HIS A 843 7.04 -52.80 -23.03
CA HIS A 843 7.25 -51.35 -23.05
C HIS A 843 8.71 -50.98 -22.77
N TRP A 844 9.37 -50.44 -23.80
CA TRP A 844 10.81 -50.15 -23.83
C TRP A 844 11.26 -49.12 -22.77
N SER A 845 10.33 -48.27 -22.30
CA SER A 845 10.55 -47.24 -21.29
C SER A 845 10.95 -47.80 -19.92
N VAL A 846 10.30 -48.89 -19.49
CA VAL A 846 10.43 -49.44 -18.12
C VAL A 846 11.83 -50.02 -17.87
N GLY A 847 12.43 -50.61 -18.90
CA GLY A 847 13.77 -51.19 -18.82
C GLY A 847 14.86 -50.16 -18.48
N LYS A 848 14.84 -48.97 -19.09
CA LYS A 848 15.85 -47.94 -18.83
C LYS A 848 15.72 -47.30 -17.46
N PHE A 849 14.50 -47.05 -16.98
CA PHE A 849 14.30 -46.42 -15.67
C PHE A 849 14.82 -47.30 -14.53
N ASN A 850 14.58 -48.61 -14.61
CA ASN A 850 15.09 -49.58 -13.63
C ASN A 850 16.62 -49.78 -13.74
N GLN A 851 17.21 -49.55 -14.91
CA GLN A 851 18.67 -49.63 -15.09
C GLN A 851 19.40 -48.44 -14.46
N TRP A 852 18.80 -47.24 -14.49
CA TRP A 852 19.34 -46.02 -13.89
C TRP A 852 19.27 -46.05 -12.35
N LEU A 853 18.17 -46.53 -11.78
CA LEU A 853 17.98 -46.63 -10.32
C LEU A 853 18.94 -47.59 -9.61
N TRP A 854 19.60 -48.50 -10.34
CA TRP A 854 20.56 -49.47 -9.76
C TRP A 854 22.02 -49.23 -10.18
N SER A 855 22.30 -48.27 -11.06
CA SER A 855 23.69 -47.88 -11.43
C SER A 855 24.28 -46.88 -10.43
N GLY A 856 24.50 -47.32 -9.18
CA GLY A 856 25.05 -46.47 -8.13
C GLY A 856 26.48 -46.00 -8.43
N GLN A 857 26.62 -44.72 -8.75
CA GLN A 857 27.87 -43.96 -8.72
C GLN A 857 27.67 -42.67 -7.92
N SER A 858 28.76 -42.20 -7.28
CA SER A 858 28.78 -41.14 -6.27
C SER A 858 28.72 -39.72 -6.85
#